data_AF-A0A1H8FGW3-F1
#
_entry.id   AF-A0A1H8FGW3-F1
#
_cell.length_a   1.000
_cell.length_b   1.000
_cell.length_c   1.000
_cell.angle_alpha   90.00
_cell.angle_beta   90.00
_cell.angle_gamma   90.00
#
_symmetry.space_group_name_H-M   'P 1'
#
loop_
_entity.id
_entity.type
_entity.pdbx_description
1 polymer ?
#
loop_
_entity_poly.entity_id
_entity_poly.type
_entity_poly.pdbx_seq_one_letter_code
_entity_poly.pdbx_strand_id
1 'polypeptide(L)'
;MRHSGIRVAGAGSRRTAMVAALALALTGVVTGAAVASGPAQDASAATADTAGRPAADSWLPKTPQNWPLVVDYDRTPEQTVTRGLQHYSETYDTVGGRQHIQVLTADLGDPNLRVGTVEAGDTLTNPADETPSSMAHRTHAVAGVNGDYFEIHASGRPLGGIMSDGHLLKSPQKDFDSVLAVKPDGTMVMGPQTFSGTITDGSATHPLTSLNTVNDAAAGGITEVTPDLGETPGLAKPSTLVLGHTAAGGFVVDGVQAGVTTVPKLGADQLGLLGAGDGGQWLTGSLHAGDTVGIASQLSPDNDVTQLISGVDTLVKDGQVYTDPTGTPPSGTNPETAVGITKDGKHAIVVAIDGHGGSETAFGVTAQQAAGYMVAHGAWTAMLFDGGGSTGMVSRAPGADQAEVVNTPSDLPGNTERPVANGIFFYSTAKDAGPAVATVVNDGKPVTTVAGGSIPLPVHSVDRFANPAAGTPRVRVEPASLATYADGRLTPLRAGTGRIIASNGLAITSQKLTVVDTLASLSVSPDQVDLGSGATQQLTLSGTVKGGGQVQIPAEAATWKVTPSDLGTVDAHGLFSADPSNGGLADVTATVAGATASSSIAVGSVTKTIDPMSSLDNWRLSTNSTGKPATLSADPGVVAPGSTASGSLKLDYSMPAGSGVKQLVLVPKVTLATDTDNGQVPTGIGVWIKGDGNGIELAERYIGVNGTSTTLYPTFVTWNGWHLAVAQLPAGMQFPLTISFVDFLAISPSTSYSGSLNVGGLQALYSPRPVTTPAYHAVPQNPDWLSYEEDSADFAKKGTTLLAGDDAHMLASDPGSVSSNVMDSIAERLPTLAPQARPDAAQFLGDMADDGKLPDLQFAKSKMDALGVPERDIVGNHEITQGADAENGNYSATFGDTHYAYGLGRAQVIVTDNSHGSLQSSDPFQDPTGEQYPWLVQQLTAAATAKDVLVVTHMPAYDPHPAANSQFTDRWEARMYLRLVQRFQQTHPSQHVVMMYGHARGFAEQILDPEGHSVTAAEGGIPQFTFADLGMPAYAPADQGGFYHFGLMRVGNDGALQFSVEPALSGITVAAPSGPLTAGSQTVLTATGTQVAGDNIAPLTIPIADPASHVWSSSDARIASVDRVTGRVTAHHAGTATVSVTSGGVTASTQVTVQ
;
A
#
# COMPACT_ATOMS: atom_id res chain seq x y z
N MET A 1 -32.81 55.11 -23.90
CA MET A 1 -34.02 55.29 -24.75
C MET A 1 -35.17 54.53 -24.10
N ARG A 2 -36.35 55.17 -23.98
CA ARG A 2 -37.74 54.64 -23.94
C ARG A 2 -37.94 53.20 -23.43
N HIS A 3 -38.85 52.85 -22.50
CA HIS A 3 -40.06 53.45 -21.97
C HIS A 3 -40.53 52.59 -20.77
N SER A 4 -41.14 53.22 -19.76
CA SER A 4 -42.39 52.83 -19.04
C SER A 4 -42.55 51.37 -18.55
N GLY A 5 -42.86 51.03 -17.29
CA GLY A 5 -43.59 51.72 -16.23
C GLY A 5 -44.72 50.83 -15.68
N ILE A 6 -44.98 50.92 -14.35
CA ILE A 6 -46.23 50.64 -13.55
C ILE A 6 -45.97 49.61 -12.39
N ARG A 7 -45.75 49.94 -11.10
CA ARG A 7 -46.59 50.54 -9.99
C ARG A 7 -47.93 49.79 -9.78
N VAL A 8 -48.38 49.29 -8.61
CA VAL A 8 -48.39 49.82 -7.23
C VAL A 8 -49.11 48.81 -6.28
N ALA A 9 -48.64 48.78 -5.02
CA ALA A 9 -49.30 48.60 -3.69
C ALA A 9 -50.38 47.51 -3.44
N GLY A 10 -50.55 46.96 -2.24
CA GLY A 10 -49.91 47.22 -0.93
C GLY A 10 -50.80 46.78 0.24
N ALA A 11 -50.24 46.91 1.47
CA ALA A 11 -50.85 46.89 2.82
C ALA A 11 -51.58 45.59 3.24
N GLY A 12 -51.54 45.08 4.46
CA GLY A 12 -51.08 45.44 5.82
C GLY A 12 -51.63 44.28 6.72
N SER A 13 -51.43 44.12 8.02
CA SER A 13 -50.84 44.89 9.10
C SER A 13 -51.03 44.08 10.41
N ARG A 14 -50.22 44.41 11.44
CA ARG A 14 -50.49 44.42 12.91
C ARG A 14 -49.96 43.31 13.85
N ARG A 15 -49.04 43.80 14.72
CA ARG A 15 -49.00 43.78 16.23
C ARG A 15 -48.52 42.45 16.87
N THR A 16 -47.68 42.43 17.93
CA THR A 16 -47.55 43.36 19.08
C THR A 16 -46.26 43.13 19.90
N ALA A 17 -45.71 44.22 20.47
CA ALA A 17 -45.06 44.38 21.82
C ALA A 17 -43.76 43.64 22.19
N MET A 18 -42.82 44.16 23.02
CA MET A 18 -42.40 45.48 23.53
C MET A 18 -41.23 45.23 24.54
N VAL A 19 -40.16 46.07 24.49
CA VAL A 19 -39.46 46.77 25.64
C VAL A 19 -38.66 45.91 26.66
N ALA A 20 -37.48 46.24 27.24
CA ALA A 20 -36.61 47.42 27.47
C ALA A 20 -35.16 46.87 27.70
N ALA A 21 -34.01 47.50 27.39
CA ALA A 21 -33.43 48.84 27.65
C ALA A 21 -32.94 49.11 29.09
N LEU A 22 -31.60 49.21 29.29
CA LEU A 22 -30.79 50.18 30.08
C LEU A 22 -29.40 49.57 30.39
N ALA A 23 -28.32 50.27 30.74
CA ALA A 23 -27.56 51.43 30.26
C ALA A 23 -26.30 51.53 31.18
N LEU A 24 -25.16 51.97 30.63
CA LEU A 24 -24.00 52.75 31.20
C LEU A 24 -23.59 52.56 32.69
N ALA A 25 -22.32 52.56 33.14
CA ALA A 25 -21.12 53.31 32.71
C ALA A 25 -19.87 52.99 33.60
N LEU A 26 -18.65 53.20 33.03
CA LEU A 26 -17.37 53.78 33.57
C LEU A 26 -16.81 53.25 34.94
N THR A 27 -15.52 52.94 35.19
CA THR A 27 -14.19 53.53 34.82
C THR A 27 -13.03 52.72 35.45
N GLY A 28 -11.82 52.71 34.85
CA GLY A 28 -10.52 52.43 35.51
C GLY A 28 -9.63 51.36 34.82
N VAL A 29 -8.88 51.64 33.73
CA VAL A 29 -7.41 51.96 33.64
C VAL A 29 -6.53 51.00 34.48
N VAL A 30 -5.63 50.15 33.93
CA VAL A 30 -4.34 50.42 33.23
C VAL A 30 -3.88 49.18 32.39
N THR A 31 -3.49 49.47 31.12
CA THR A 31 -2.59 48.84 30.11
C THR A 31 -1.83 47.52 30.42
N GLY A 32 -1.52 46.59 29.52
CA GLY A 32 -1.56 46.43 28.05
C GLY A 32 -0.90 45.06 27.73
N ALA A 33 -1.28 44.30 26.70
CA ALA A 33 -0.62 44.26 25.39
C ALA A 33 -1.39 43.31 24.46
N ALA A 34 -1.29 43.58 23.16
CA ALA A 34 -2.20 43.17 22.10
C ALA A 34 -2.07 41.70 21.65
N VAL A 35 -3.22 41.04 21.51
CA VAL A 35 -3.47 39.92 20.59
C VAL A 35 -4.65 40.37 19.73
N ALA A 36 -4.44 40.56 18.42
CA ALA A 36 -5.48 40.95 17.49
C ALA A 36 -5.87 39.75 16.63
N SER A 37 -6.94 39.09 17.03
CA SER A 37 -7.82 38.34 16.15
C SER A 37 -8.68 39.31 15.33
N GLY A 38 -8.89 38.98 14.06
CA GLY A 38 -9.76 39.70 13.13
C GLY A 38 -10.28 38.76 12.04
N PRO A 39 -11.44 39.05 11.44
CA PRO A 39 -12.55 38.10 11.41
C PRO A 39 -12.88 37.53 10.02
N ALA A 40 -13.72 36.50 10.03
CA ALA A 40 -14.43 35.96 8.87
C ALA A 40 -15.36 36.99 8.21
N GLN A 41 -15.39 36.99 6.87
CA GLN A 41 -16.49 37.48 6.05
C GLN A 41 -16.68 36.57 4.82
N ASP A 42 -17.93 36.22 4.57
CA ASP A 42 -18.41 35.38 3.48
C ASP A 42 -18.32 36.01 2.08
N ALA A 43 -18.05 35.11 1.12
CA ALA A 43 -18.60 34.94 -0.23
C ALA A 43 -18.73 36.13 -1.19
N SER A 44 -18.02 36.05 -2.33
CA SER A 44 -18.70 35.92 -3.64
C SER A 44 -17.73 35.42 -4.72
N ALA A 45 -18.15 34.37 -5.42
CA ALA A 45 -17.52 33.82 -6.59
C ALA A 45 -17.79 34.69 -7.84
N ALA A 46 -16.75 34.90 -8.65
CA ALA A 46 -16.88 35.24 -10.05
C ALA A 46 -15.81 34.44 -10.82
N THR A 47 -16.29 33.47 -11.59
CA THR A 47 -15.57 32.66 -12.56
C THR A 47 -14.91 33.51 -13.65
N ALA A 48 -13.64 33.25 -13.93
CA ALA A 48 -13.04 33.55 -15.23
C ALA A 48 -11.91 32.54 -15.51
N ASP A 49 -12.08 31.82 -16.63
CA ASP A 49 -11.08 30.99 -17.29
C ASP A 49 -9.67 31.60 -17.25
N THR A 50 -8.71 30.83 -16.75
CA THR A 50 -7.32 30.93 -17.20
C THR A 50 -6.80 29.54 -17.53
N ALA A 51 -6.91 29.21 -18.82
CA ALA A 51 -6.11 28.17 -19.42
C ALA A 51 -4.62 28.44 -19.19
N GLY A 52 -3.87 27.40 -18.81
CA GLY A 52 -2.47 27.23 -19.17
C GLY A 52 -1.45 28.12 -18.46
N ARG A 53 -1.30 27.96 -17.14
CA ARG A 53 0.03 27.97 -16.52
C ARG A 53 0.17 26.67 -15.72
N PRO A 54 1.23 25.86 -15.90
CA PRO A 54 1.51 24.81 -14.95
C PRO A 54 1.70 25.49 -13.61
N ALA A 55 0.91 25.12 -12.60
CA ALA A 55 1.39 25.22 -11.24
C ALA A 55 2.74 24.49 -11.23
N ALA A 56 3.76 25.03 -10.55
CA ALA A 56 5.02 24.31 -10.39
C ALA A 56 4.66 22.90 -9.90
N ASP A 57 4.94 21.87 -10.72
CA ASP A 57 4.57 20.50 -10.39
C ASP A 57 5.20 20.19 -9.02
N SER A 58 4.36 19.80 -8.06
CA SER A 58 4.83 19.30 -6.78
C SER A 58 5.86 18.21 -7.04
N TRP A 59 6.99 18.23 -6.33
CA TRP A 59 8.05 17.24 -6.50
C TRP A 59 7.63 15.83 -6.07
N LEU A 60 6.50 15.73 -5.37
CA LEU A 60 5.78 14.49 -5.05
C LEU A 60 4.40 14.43 -5.71
N PRO A 61 3.88 13.21 -5.95
CA PRO A 61 2.46 13.00 -6.23
C PRO A 61 1.58 13.60 -5.12
N LYS A 62 0.35 13.96 -5.47
CA LYS A 62 -0.63 14.42 -4.47
C LYS A 62 -1.07 13.24 -3.61
N THR A 63 -1.05 13.42 -2.30
CA THR A 63 -1.65 12.47 -1.35
C THR A 63 -3.13 12.78 -1.19
N PRO A 64 -4.05 11.84 -1.49
CA PRO A 64 -5.47 12.02 -1.20
C PRO A 64 -5.74 12.22 0.29
N GLN A 65 -6.86 12.85 0.65
CA GLN A 65 -7.21 13.06 2.06
C GLN A 65 -7.35 11.71 2.79
N ASN A 66 -6.92 11.63 4.04
CA ASN A 66 -6.93 10.41 4.88
C ASN A 66 -6.04 9.25 4.39
N TRP A 67 -5.24 9.46 3.34
CA TRP A 67 -4.25 8.47 2.90
C TRP A 67 -2.94 8.66 3.65
N PRO A 68 -2.18 7.56 3.90
CA PRO A 68 -0.76 7.67 4.19
C PRO A 68 -0.04 8.41 3.05
N LEU A 69 1.11 9.01 3.34
CA LEU A 69 1.90 9.75 2.36
C LEU A 69 2.12 8.92 1.08
N VAL A 70 1.72 9.46 -0.07
CA VAL A 70 2.03 8.91 -1.39
C VAL A 70 3.45 9.32 -1.77
N VAL A 71 4.31 8.33 -2.00
CA VAL A 71 5.71 8.51 -2.37
C VAL A 71 5.91 8.30 -3.87
N ASP A 72 5.14 7.39 -4.47
CA ASP A 72 5.16 7.13 -5.91
C ASP A 72 3.75 6.96 -6.50
N TYR A 73 3.63 7.24 -7.79
CA TYR A 73 2.39 7.15 -8.54
C TYR A 73 2.66 6.81 -10.02
N ASP A 74 1.95 5.81 -10.52
CA ASP A 74 1.90 5.48 -11.94
C ASP A 74 0.47 5.38 -12.44
N ARG A 75 0.24 5.73 -13.70
CA ARG A 75 -1.07 5.69 -14.35
C ARG A 75 -0.96 5.23 -15.79
N THR A 76 -1.81 4.29 -16.17
CA THR A 76 -1.90 3.83 -17.57
C THR A 76 -2.60 4.89 -18.45
N PRO A 77 -2.29 4.95 -19.77
CA PRO A 77 -2.99 5.84 -20.68
C PRO A 77 -4.49 5.56 -20.74
N GLU A 78 -5.31 6.61 -20.81
CA GLU A 78 -6.77 6.49 -20.97
C GLU A 78 -7.14 5.73 -22.25
N GLN A 79 -8.02 4.74 -22.10
CA GLN A 79 -8.59 3.96 -23.20
C GLN A 79 -10.07 4.32 -23.37
N THR A 80 -10.48 4.65 -24.59
CA THR A 80 -11.91 4.85 -24.90
C THR A 80 -12.60 3.49 -25.03
N VAL A 81 -13.57 3.23 -24.16
CA VAL A 81 -14.42 2.02 -24.17
C VAL A 81 -15.54 2.17 -25.21
N THR A 82 -16.17 3.34 -25.20
CA THR A 82 -17.10 3.87 -26.22
C THR A 82 -17.13 5.38 -26.07
N ARG A 83 -17.70 6.12 -27.02
CA ARG A 83 -17.83 7.58 -26.90
C ARG A 83 -18.64 7.93 -25.65
N GLY A 84 -18.06 8.76 -24.78
CA GLY A 84 -18.60 9.11 -23.48
C GLY A 84 -18.09 8.24 -22.32
N LEU A 85 -17.30 7.19 -22.56
CA LEU A 85 -16.78 6.32 -21.50
C LEU A 85 -15.30 5.98 -21.72
N GLN A 86 -14.48 6.22 -20.70
CA GLN A 86 -13.05 5.92 -20.71
C GLN A 86 -12.65 5.07 -19.51
N HIS A 87 -11.61 4.25 -19.68
CA HIS A 87 -11.02 3.38 -18.66
C HIS A 87 -9.52 3.64 -18.54
N TYR A 88 -8.99 3.59 -17.32
CA TYR A 88 -7.56 3.53 -17.03
C TYR A 88 -7.33 2.90 -15.64
N SER A 89 -6.08 2.59 -15.33
CA SER A 89 -5.64 2.12 -14.02
C SER A 89 -4.61 3.05 -13.38
N GLU A 90 -4.55 3.03 -12.06
CA GLU A 90 -3.60 3.79 -11.25
C GLU A 90 -2.94 2.87 -10.22
N THR A 91 -1.67 3.15 -9.95
CA THR A 91 -0.91 2.53 -8.86
C THR A 91 -0.36 3.63 -7.96
N TYR A 92 -0.62 3.52 -6.66
CA TYR A 92 -0.09 4.43 -5.64
C TYR A 92 0.80 3.65 -4.68
N ASP A 93 2.04 4.09 -4.53
CA ASP A 93 2.92 3.60 -3.46
C ASP A 93 2.86 4.56 -2.30
N THR A 94 2.23 4.12 -1.21
CA THR A 94 2.15 4.86 0.04
C THR A 94 3.07 4.26 1.07
N VAL A 95 3.47 5.04 2.08
CA VAL A 95 4.20 4.51 3.24
C VAL A 95 3.43 3.38 3.95
N GLY A 96 2.10 3.33 3.85
CA GLY A 96 1.26 2.28 4.42
C GLY A 96 0.95 1.09 3.51
N GLY A 97 1.49 1.04 2.29
CA GLY A 97 1.28 -0.04 1.32
C GLY A 97 0.87 0.45 -0.07
N ARG A 98 1.05 -0.41 -1.07
CA ARG A 98 0.63 -0.20 -2.46
C ARG A 98 -0.87 -0.32 -2.63
N GLN A 99 -1.43 0.54 -3.48
CA GLN A 99 -2.81 0.49 -3.94
C GLN A 99 -2.87 0.34 -5.46
N HIS A 100 -3.78 -0.48 -5.95
CA HIS A 100 -4.07 -0.64 -7.38
C HIS A 100 -5.55 -0.37 -7.63
N ILE A 101 -5.85 0.52 -8.57
CA ILE A 101 -7.19 1.06 -8.77
C ILE A 101 -7.53 1.02 -10.25
N GLN A 102 -8.72 0.51 -10.57
CA GLN A 102 -9.34 0.63 -11.88
C GLN A 102 -10.35 1.76 -11.87
N VAL A 103 -10.33 2.61 -12.91
CA VAL A 103 -11.16 3.82 -12.98
C VAL A 103 -11.90 3.88 -14.31
N LEU A 104 -13.23 4.05 -14.24
CA LEU A 104 -14.05 4.49 -15.36
C LEU A 104 -14.44 5.95 -15.17
N THR A 105 -14.35 6.73 -16.25
CA THR A 105 -14.89 8.09 -16.32
C THR A 105 -15.97 8.15 -17.39
N ALA A 106 -17.16 8.59 -16.99
CA ALA A 106 -18.35 8.61 -17.83
C ALA A 106 -18.86 10.05 -18.02
N ASP A 107 -19.06 10.46 -19.28
CA ASP A 107 -19.84 11.63 -19.68
C ASP A 107 -21.28 11.18 -19.97
N LEU A 108 -22.14 11.38 -18.99
CA LEU A 108 -23.57 11.03 -19.03
C LEU A 108 -24.39 12.04 -19.85
N GLY A 109 -23.77 13.15 -20.29
CA GLY A 109 -24.35 14.07 -21.27
C GLY A 109 -24.26 13.56 -22.71
N ASP A 110 -23.38 12.58 -22.99
CA ASP A 110 -23.28 12.00 -24.33
C ASP A 110 -24.47 11.07 -24.61
N PRO A 111 -25.29 11.32 -25.64
CA PRO A 111 -26.44 10.47 -25.98
C PRO A 111 -26.05 9.06 -26.46
N ASN A 112 -24.76 8.78 -26.67
CA ASN A 112 -24.24 7.44 -26.93
C ASN A 112 -24.20 6.58 -25.67
N LEU A 113 -24.16 7.16 -24.47
CA LEU A 113 -23.97 6.43 -23.23
C LEU A 113 -25.30 6.29 -22.46
N ARG A 114 -25.59 5.07 -22.01
CA ARG A 114 -26.72 4.77 -21.12
C ARG A 114 -26.23 3.99 -19.91
N VAL A 115 -26.82 4.23 -18.75
CA VAL A 115 -26.59 3.47 -17.52
C VAL A 115 -27.77 2.53 -17.28
N GLY A 116 -27.51 1.33 -16.80
CA GLY A 116 -28.53 0.38 -16.35
C GLY A 116 -28.12 -0.35 -15.09
N THR A 117 -29.10 -0.73 -14.29
CA THR A 117 -28.93 -1.65 -13.15
C THR A 117 -29.36 -3.05 -13.57
N VAL A 118 -28.65 -4.07 -13.10
CA VAL A 118 -28.85 -5.46 -13.52
C VAL A 118 -28.88 -6.35 -12.29
N GLU A 119 -29.92 -7.17 -12.16
CA GLU A 119 -30.02 -8.23 -11.14
C GLU A 119 -29.45 -9.54 -11.66
N ALA A 120 -28.89 -10.32 -10.74
CA ALA A 120 -28.44 -11.67 -10.97
C ALA A 120 -29.58 -12.55 -11.49
N GLY A 121 -29.42 -13.10 -12.70
CA GLY A 121 -30.44 -13.95 -13.32
C GLY A 121 -31.80 -13.29 -13.56
N ASP A 122 -31.86 -11.95 -13.59
CA ASP A 122 -33.09 -11.15 -13.78
C ASP A 122 -34.19 -11.42 -12.73
N THR A 123 -33.80 -11.70 -11.49
CA THR A 123 -34.72 -11.96 -10.36
C THR A 123 -34.11 -11.50 -9.04
N LEU A 124 -34.91 -10.99 -8.11
CA LEU A 124 -34.41 -10.55 -6.80
C LEU A 124 -33.91 -11.72 -5.95
N THR A 125 -34.61 -12.87 -5.98
CA THR A 125 -34.18 -14.07 -5.24
C THR A 125 -33.44 -15.03 -6.17
N ASN A 126 -32.11 -15.01 -6.13
CA ASN A 126 -31.23 -15.94 -6.84
C ASN A 126 -30.12 -16.46 -5.91
N PRO A 127 -30.30 -17.60 -5.23
CA PRO A 127 -29.29 -18.17 -4.34
C PRO A 127 -27.95 -18.57 -4.99
N ALA A 128 -27.89 -18.59 -6.34
CA ALA A 128 -26.66 -18.85 -7.08
C ALA A 128 -25.88 -17.56 -7.42
N ASP A 129 -26.51 -16.39 -7.25
CA ASP A 129 -25.98 -15.08 -7.62
C ASP A 129 -25.51 -15.05 -9.10
N GLU A 130 -24.79 -14.01 -9.53
CA GLU A 130 -24.20 -13.91 -10.88
C GLU A 130 -22.95 -13.04 -10.86
N THR A 131 -21.90 -13.38 -11.61
CA THR A 131 -20.69 -12.54 -11.66
C THR A 131 -20.93 -11.24 -12.46
N PRO A 132 -20.25 -10.13 -12.13
CA PRO A 132 -20.29 -8.90 -12.94
C PRO A 132 -19.98 -9.13 -14.43
N SER A 133 -19.01 -9.97 -14.76
CA SER A 133 -18.72 -10.37 -16.14
C SER A 133 -19.89 -11.07 -16.84
N SER A 134 -20.54 -12.04 -16.19
CA SER A 134 -21.71 -12.73 -16.74
C SER A 134 -22.87 -11.77 -16.97
N MET A 135 -23.15 -10.88 -16.01
CA MET A 135 -24.18 -9.85 -16.15
C MET A 135 -23.90 -8.91 -17.33
N ALA A 136 -22.65 -8.46 -17.50
CA ALA A 136 -22.26 -7.63 -18.64
C ALA A 136 -22.43 -8.36 -19.97
N HIS A 137 -22.04 -9.63 -20.05
CA HIS A 137 -22.15 -10.44 -21.26
C HIS A 137 -23.62 -10.67 -21.64
N ARG A 138 -24.45 -11.02 -20.65
CA ARG A 138 -25.89 -11.28 -20.82
C ARG A 138 -26.65 -10.05 -21.29
N THR A 139 -26.28 -8.87 -20.81
CA THR A 139 -26.95 -7.60 -21.11
C THR A 139 -26.30 -6.79 -22.23
N HIS A 140 -25.14 -7.23 -22.73
CA HIS A 140 -24.29 -6.50 -23.69
C HIS A 140 -23.80 -5.14 -23.17
N ALA A 141 -23.51 -5.06 -21.87
CA ALA A 141 -22.83 -3.90 -21.31
C ALA A 141 -21.40 -3.79 -21.84
N VAL A 142 -20.91 -2.55 -21.97
CA VAL A 142 -19.54 -2.26 -22.40
C VAL A 142 -18.57 -2.07 -21.23
N ALA A 143 -19.09 -1.82 -20.04
CA ALA A 143 -18.36 -1.81 -18.78
C ALA A 143 -19.37 -1.87 -17.60
N GLY A 144 -18.88 -2.13 -16.39
CA GLY A 144 -19.70 -2.06 -15.18
C GLY A 144 -18.95 -2.48 -13.93
N VAL A 145 -19.64 -2.35 -12.80
CA VAL A 145 -19.17 -2.79 -11.47
C VAL A 145 -20.28 -3.51 -10.71
N ASN A 146 -19.92 -4.24 -9.64
CA ASN A 146 -20.88 -4.78 -8.69
C ASN A 146 -21.68 -3.68 -7.96
N GLY A 147 -22.76 -4.08 -7.29
CA GLY A 147 -23.74 -3.18 -6.70
C GLY A 147 -23.88 -3.30 -5.18
N ASP A 148 -25.12 -3.52 -4.75
CA ASP A 148 -25.58 -3.44 -3.35
C ASP A 148 -25.06 -4.59 -2.47
N TYR A 149 -25.14 -4.41 -1.15
CA TYR A 149 -25.09 -5.54 -0.24
C TYR A 149 -26.24 -6.51 -0.48
N PHE A 150 -26.02 -7.77 -0.16
CA PHE A 150 -26.99 -8.82 -0.39
C PHE A 150 -26.97 -9.92 0.68
N GLU A 151 -28.03 -10.73 0.70
CA GLU A 151 -28.13 -11.93 1.54
C GLU A 151 -27.25 -13.06 0.98
N ILE A 152 -25.92 -12.84 1.03
CA ILE A 152 -24.88 -13.73 0.53
C ILE A 152 -24.98 -15.13 1.14
N HIS A 153 -24.78 -16.17 0.31
CA HIS A 153 -24.90 -17.58 0.68
C HIS A 153 -26.27 -18.00 1.24
N ALA A 154 -27.29 -17.16 1.07
CA ALA A 154 -28.65 -17.45 1.50
C ALA A 154 -29.62 -17.33 0.32
N SER A 155 -30.26 -16.18 0.16
CA SER A 155 -31.28 -15.98 -0.87
C SER A 155 -30.76 -15.27 -2.12
N GLY A 156 -29.58 -14.65 -2.03
CA GLY A 156 -29.03 -13.78 -3.07
C GLY A 156 -29.77 -12.44 -3.22
N ARG A 157 -30.72 -12.12 -2.32
CA ARG A 157 -31.50 -10.88 -2.42
C ARG A 157 -30.66 -9.66 -2.09
N PRO A 158 -30.71 -8.59 -2.89
CA PRO A 158 -30.14 -7.30 -2.49
C PRO A 158 -30.87 -6.75 -1.26
N LEU A 159 -30.15 -6.03 -0.40
CA LEU A 159 -30.71 -5.51 0.84
C LEU A 159 -31.55 -4.24 0.60
N GLY A 160 -31.07 -3.37 -0.29
CA GLY A 160 -31.65 -2.08 -0.62
C GLY A 160 -32.57 -2.11 -1.85
N GLY A 161 -32.81 -0.92 -2.40
CA GLY A 161 -33.77 -0.74 -3.48
C GLY A 161 -33.15 -0.99 -4.84
N ILE A 162 -33.96 -1.49 -5.78
CA ILE A 162 -33.59 -1.51 -7.19
C ILE A 162 -34.77 -1.18 -8.10
N MET A 163 -34.50 -0.35 -9.11
CA MET A 163 -35.36 -0.07 -10.24
C MET A 163 -34.58 -0.29 -11.52
N SER A 164 -35.21 -0.91 -12.52
CA SER A 164 -34.65 -1.06 -13.86
C SER A 164 -35.67 -0.60 -14.91
N ASP A 165 -35.22 0.24 -15.83
CA ASP A 165 -36.02 0.82 -16.92
C ASP A 165 -37.38 1.43 -16.48
N GLY A 166 -37.40 2.06 -15.30
CA GLY A 166 -38.58 2.70 -14.70
C GLY A 166 -39.51 1.74 -13.94
N HIS A 167 -39.21 0.45 -13.92
CA HIS A 167 -39.94 -0.56 -13.15
C HIS A 167 -39.25 -0.76 -11.80
N LEU A 168 -39.92 -0.36 -10.72
CA LEU A 168 -39.41 -0.57 -9.36
C LEU A 168 -39.51 -2.06 -9.03
N LEU A 169 -38.38 -2.74 -8.92
CA LEU A 169 -38.33 -4.16 -8.60
C LEU A 169 -38.42 -4.35 -7.09
N LYS A 170 -37.72 -3.51 -6.33
CA LYS A 170 -37.66 -3.55 -4.87
C LYS A 170 -37.61 -2.14 -4.30
N SER A 171 -38.42 -1.87 -3.28
CA SER A 171 -38.43 -0.55 -2.63
C SER A 171 -37.12 -0.29 -1.87
N PRO A 172 -36.59 0.95 -1.87
CA PRO A 172 -35.45 1.32 -1.03
C PRO A 172 -35.69 1.07 0.46
N GLN A 173 -34.59 0.88 1.20
CA GLN A 173 -34.64 0.81 2.65
C GLN A 173 -35.14 2.14 3.22
N LYS A 174 -36.00 2.05 4.23
CA LYS A 174 -36.50 3.21 4.97
C LYS A 174 -35.36 3.90 5.73
N ASP A 175 -35.32 5.23 5.67
CA ASP A 175 -34.37 6.10 6.38
C ASP A 175 -32.89 5.77 6.06
N PHE A 176 -32.60 5.48 4.79
CA PHE A 176 -31.27 5.16 4.28
C PHE A 176 -30.84 6.15 3.18
N ASP A 177 -29.66 6.74 3.33
CA ASP A 177 -29.20 7.85 2.48
C ASP A 177 -28.49 7.38 1.20
N SER A 178 -27.87 6.20 1.22
CA SER A 178 -27.01 5.70 0.15
C SER A 178 -27.84 5.04 -0.98
N VAL A 179 -28.44 5.88 -1.83
CA VAL A 179 -29.18 5.46 -3.04
C VAL A 179 -28.74 6.26 -4.26
N LEU A 180 -28.36 5.55 -5.33
CA LEU A 180 -28.04 6.12 -6.64
C LEU A 180 -29.25 5.93 -7.55
N ALA A 181 -29.68 6.99 -8.22
CA ALA A 181 -30.72 6.93 -9.24
C ALA A 181 -30.32 7.64 -10.54
N VAL A 182 -30.89 7.20 -11.66
CA VAL A 182 -30.63 7.76 -13.00
C VAL A 182 -31.90 8.31 -13.60
N LYS A 183 -31.88 9.58 -14.01
CA LYS A 183 -32.99 10.26 -14.67
C LYS A 183 -33.07 9.90 -16.17
N PRO A 184 -34.23 10.09 -16.84
CA PRO A 184 -34.40 9.81 -18.26
C PRO A 184 -33.39 10.47 -19.20
N ASP A 185 -32.79 11.59 -18.77
CA ASP A 185 -31.79 12.33 -19.54
C ASP A 185 -30.33 11.89 -19.22
N GLY A 186 -30.16 10.77 -18.52
CA GLY A 186 -28.87 10.22 -18.12
C GLY A 186 -28.27 10.79 -16.84
N THR A 187 -28.84 11.87 -16.28
CA THR A 187 -28.32 12.48 -15.05
C THR A 187 -28.36 11.49 -13.89
N MET A 188 -27.23 11.29 -13.21
CA MET A 188 -27.20 10.59 -11.94
C MET A 188 -27.51 11.54 -10.78
N VAL A 189 -28.30 11.06 -9.83
CA VAL A 189 -28.53 11.70 -8.54
C VAL A 189 -28.26 10.70 -7.43
N MET A 190 -27.77 11.19 -6.29
CA MET A 190 -27.44 10.38 -5.12
C MET A 190 -28.06 11.00 -3.88
N GLY A 191 -28.60 10.16 -3.00
CA GLY A 191 -29.23 10.56 -1.75
C GLY A 191 -30.52 9.79 -1.45
N PRO A 192 -31.15 10.03 -0.30
CA PRO A 192 -32.26 9.23 0.19
C PRO A 192 -33.46 9.22 -0.77
N GLN A 193 -33.98 8.03 -1.06
CA GLN A 193 -35.23 7.81 -1.81
C GLN A 193 -36.23 7.08 -0.92
N THR A 194 -37.32 7.75 -0.56
CA THR A 194 -38.35 7.21 0.34
C THR A 194 -39.49 6.58 -0.45
N PHE A 195 -39.76 5.30 -0.20
CA PHE A 195 -40.98 4.63 -0.66
C PHE A 195 -42.17 4.98 0.23
N SER A 196 -43.30 5.28 -0.40
CA SER A 196 -44.59 5.36 0.29
C SER A 196 -45.67 4.69 -0.56
N GLY A 197 -46.54 3.90 0.07
CA GLY A 197 -47.64 3.27 -0.64
C GLY A 197 -48.91 3.13 0.20
N THR A 198 -50.02 2.86 -0.48
CA THR A 198 -51.34 2.69 0.11
C THR A 198 -52.08 1.55 -0.58
N ILE A 199 -52.66 0.68 0.23
CA ILE A 199 -53.59 -0.38 -0.15
C ILE A 199 -55.00 0.18 0.02
N THR A 200 -55.85 0.03 -1.00
CA THR A 200 -57.25 0.47 -0.97
C THR A 200 -58.18 -0.70 -1.19
N ASP A 201 -59.12 -0.89 -0.28
CA ASP A 201 -60.24 -1.84 -0.42
C ASP A 201 -61.55 -1.05 -0.31
N GLY A 202 -62.21 -0.83 -1.45
CA GLY A 202 -63.36 0.07 -1.54
C GLY A 202 -63.01 1.50 -1.08
N SER A 203 -63.52 1.90 0.09
CA SER A 203 -63.23 3.22 0.71
C SER A 203 -62.20 3.17 1.85
N ALA A 204 -61.78 1.98 2.28
CA ALA A 204 -60.80 1.80 3.33
C ALA A 204 -59.39 1.87 2.74
N THR A 205 -58.48 2.52 3.47
CA THR A 205 -57.06 2.63 3.09
C THR A 205 -56.18 2.09 4.19
N HIS A 206 -55.12 1.38 3.83
CA HIS A 206 -54.09 0.90 4.74
C HIS A 206 -52.69 1.24 4.19
N PRO A 207 -51.71 1.58 5.03
CA PRO A 207 -50.34 1.77 4.57
C PRO A 207 -49.79 0.50 3.90
N LEU A 208 -49.14 0.68 2.75
CA LEU A 208 -48.23 -0.30 2.16
C LEU A 208 -46.82 0.07 2.60
N THR A 209 -46.12 -0.85 3.26
CA THR A 209 -44.81 -0.58 3.86
C THR A 209 -43.71 -0.61 2.81
N SER A 210 -43.76 -1.55 1.87
CA SER A 210 -42.68 -1.78 0.91
C SER A 210 -43.14 -2.61 -0.30
N LEU A 211 -42.21 -2.80 -1.23
CA LEU A 211 -42.34 -3.67 -2.40
C LEU A 211 -41.20 -4.69 -2.39
N ASN A 212 -41.54 -5.97 -2.46
CA ASN A 212 -40.61 -7.10 -2.48
C ASN A 212 -39.56 -7.08 -1.33
N THR A 213 -39.98 -6.65 -0.14
CA THR A 213 -39.15 -6.62 1.08
C THR A 213 -39.77 -7.51 2.15
N VAL A 214 -39.51 -8.81 2.08
CA VAL A 214 -40.09 -9.82 2.97
C VAL A 214 -39.75 -9.60 4.46
N ASN A 215 -38.63 -8.94 4.77
CA ASN A 215 -38.24 -8.61 6.14
C ASN A 215 -39.18 -7.58 6.80
N ASP A 216 -39.76 -6.65 6.02
CA ASP A 216 -40.74 -5.69 6.55
C ASP A 216 -42.05 -6.37 6.93
N ALA A 217 -42.45 -7.40 6.18
CA ALA A 217 -43.60 -8.22 6.54
C ALA A 217 -43.37 -8.88 7.91
N ALA A 218 -42.16 -9.39 8.17
CA ALA A 218 -41.80 -9.99 9.47
C ALA A 218 -41.76 -8.95 10.62
N ALA A 219 -41.51 -7.68 10.31
CA ALA A 219 -41.57 -6.56 11.25
C ALA A 219 -43.01 -6.08 11.55
N GLY A 220 -44.02 -6.67 10.90
CA GLY A 220 -45.45 -6.34 11.10
C GLY A 220 -46.03 -5.41 10.03
N GLY A 221 -45.22 -5.01 9.04
CA GLY A 221 -45.67 -4.27 7.86
C GLY A 221 -46.38 -5.14 6.83
N ILE A 222 -46.77 -4.52 5.72
CA ILE A 222 -47.29 -5.22 4.53
C ILE A 222 -46.41 -4.86 3.34
N THR A 223 -45.90 -5.87 2.65
CA THR A 223 -45.13 -5.69 1.41
C THR A 223 -45.92 -6.20 0.22
N GLU A 224 -45.88 -5.46 -0.90
CA GLU A 224 -46.38 -5.95 -2.18
C GLU A 224 -45.41 -7.00 -2.72
N VAL A 225 -45.95 -8.07 -3.30
CA VAL A 225 -45.19 -9.16 -3.88
C VAL A 225 -45.49 -9.21 -5.38
N THR A 226 -44.45 -9.08 -6.20
CA THR A 226 -44.53 -9.18 -7.67
C THR A 226 -43.75 -10.41 -8.17
N PRO A 227 -43.87 -10.77 -9.46
CA PRO A 227 -43.07 -11.83 -10.07
C PRO A 227 -41.56 -11.63 -9.94
N ASP A 228 -41.11 -10.38 -9.82
CA ASP A 228 -39.70 -9.99 -9.70
C ASP A 228 -39.04 -10.54 -8.41
N LEU A 229 -39.83 -10.80 -7.35
CA LEU A 229 -39.31 -11.39 -6.11
C LEU A 229 -38.71 -12.79 -6.34
N GLY A 230 -39.26 -13.55 -7.28
CA GLY A 230 -38.96 -14.98 -7.44
C GLY A 230 -39.54 -15.86 -6.33
N GLU A 231 -39.15 -17.14 -6.32
CA GLU A 231 -39.55 -18.07 -5.26
C GLU A 231 -38.79 -17.74 -3.97
N THR A 232 -39.52 -17.52 -2.87
CA THR A 232 -38.92 -17.21 -1.56
C THR A 232 -39.28 -18.29 -0.53
N PRO A 233 -38.40 -19.27 -0.31
CA PRO A 233 -38.54 -20.20 0.80
C PRO A 233 -38.10 -19.56 2.13
N GLY A 234 -38.60 -20.07 3.26
CA GLY A 234 -38.03 -19.78 4.59
C GLY A 234 -38.30 -18.38 5.14
N LEU A 235 -39.54 -17.91 5.09
CA LEU A 235 -39.93 -16.64 5.72
C LEU A 235 -39.60 -16.63 7.22
N ALA A 236 -39.06 -15.50 7.70
CA ALA A 236 -38.63 -15.34 9.10
C ALA A 236 -39.77 -15.53 10.13
N LYS A 237 -41.03 -15.30 9.72
CA LYS A 237 -42.23 -15.58 10.51
C LYS A 237 -43.33 -16.16 9.64
N PRO A 238 -44.20 -17.05 10.19
CA PRO A 238 -45.44 -17.40 9.53
C PRO A 238 -46.23 -16.13 9.18
N SER A 239 -46.62 -16.02 7.92
CA SER A 239 -47.20 -14.79 7.34
C SER A 239 -48.55 -15.10 6.68
N THR A 240 -49.31 -14.05 6.37
CA THR A 240 -50.49 -14.13 5.49
C THR A 240 -50.09 -13.65 4.11
N LEU A 241 -50.38 -14.47 3.10
CA LEU A 241 -50.20 -14.15 1.68
C LEU A 241 -51.57 -14.03 1.00
N VAL A 242 -51.84 -12.87 0.45
CA VAL A 242 -52.97 -12.61 -0.44
C VAL A 242 -52.44 -12.69 -1.86
N LEU A 243 -53.05 -13.54 -2.69
CA LEU A 243 -52.70 -13.67 -4.11
C LEU A 243 -53.88 -13.25 -4.97
N GLY A 244 -53.59 -12.67 -6.12
CA GLY A 244 -54.60 -12.37 -7.11
C GLY A 244 -54.01 -12.08 -8.48
N HIS A 245 -54.89 -11.74 -9.41
CA HIS A 245 -54.54 -11.41 -10.79
C HIS A 245 -54.66 -9.90 -11.05
N THR A 246 -53.76 -9.39 -11.88
CA THR A 246 -53.57 -7.96 -12.12
C THR A 246 -54.84 -7.32 -12.70
N ALA A 247 -55.19 -6.14 -12.18
CA ALA A 247 -56.28 -5.31 -12.64
C ALA A 247 -55.82 -3.84 -12.70
N ALA A 248 -56.64 -2.96 -13.30
CA ALA A 248 -56.26 -1.55 -13.43
C ALA A 248 -56.07 -0.89 -12.05
N GLY A 249 -54.83 -0.49 -11.74
CA GLY A 249 -54.48 0.17 -10.47
C GLY A 249 -54.32 -0.77 -9.27
N GLY A 250 -54.18 -2.08 -9.48
CA GLY A 250 -53.96 -3.06 -8.41
C GLY A 250 -54.26 -4.49 -8.87
N PHE A 251 -55.02 -5.28 -8.10
CA PHE A 251 -55.36 -6.66 -8.45
C PHE A 251 -56.71 -7.13 -7.88
N VAL A 252 -57.26 -8.19 -8.44
CA VAL A 252 -58.44 -8.89 -7.92
C VAL A 252 -57.96 -10.11 -7.15
N VAL A 253 -58.37 -10.23 -5.88
CA VAL A 253 -57.93 -11.31 -4.99
C VAL A 253 -58.48 -12.65 -5.46
N ASP A 254 -57.59 -13.62 -5.69
CA ASP A 254 -57.94 -15.01 -5.97
C ASP A 254 -58.05 -15.83 -4.68
N GLY A 255 -57.22 -15.51 -3.68
CA GLY A 255 -57.25 -16.20 -2.39
C GLY A 255 -56.36 -15.59 -1.31
N VAL A 256 -56.68 -15.93 -0.06
CA VAL A 256 -55.95 -15.51 1.14
C VAL A 256 -55.46 -16.76 1.88
N GLN A 257 -54.17 -16.81 2.17
CA GLN A 257 -53.51 -17.95 2.79
C GLN A 257 -52.79 -17.50 4.06
N ALA A 258 -53.26 -17.96 5.22
CA ALA A 258 -52.64 -17.64 6.51
C ALA A 258 -51.60 -18.71 6.91
N GLY A 259 -50.57 -18.28 7.64
CA GLY A 259 -49.55 -19.17 8.18
C GLY A 259 -48.57 -19.71 7.14
N VAL A 260 -48.43 -19.04 6.00
CA VAL A 260 -47.44 -19.43 4.98
C VAL A 260 -46.03 -19.17 5.48
N THR A 261 -45.12 -20.06 5.12
CA THR A 261 -43.68 -19.94 5.42
C THR A 261 -42.83 -19.78 4.16
N THR A 262 -43.47 -19.69 3.00
CA THR A 262 -42.85 -19.56 1.68
C THR A 262 -43.74 -18.70 0.79
N VAL A 263 -43.14 -17.96 -0.13
CA VAL A 263 -43.83 -17.28 -1.24
C VAL A 263 -43.49 -18.03 -2.53
N PRO A 264 -44.48 -18.55 -3.27
CA PRO A 264 -44.23 -19.22 -4.54
C PRO A 264 -43.78 -18.21 -5.60
N LYS A 265 -43.08 -18.69 -6.64
CA LYS A 265 -42.84 -17.88 -7.84
C LYS A 265 -44.17 -17.49 -8.49
N LEU A 266 -44.39 -16.19 -8.68
CA LEU A 266 -45.62 -15.66 -9.29
C LEU A 266 -45.52 -15.62 -10.82
N GLY A 267 -46.66 -15.83 -11.49
CA GLY A 267 -46.81 -15.62 -12.92
C GLY A 267 -46.89 -14.13 -13.29
N ALA A 268 -46.63 -13.78 -14.55
CA ALA A 268 -46.56 -12.38 -15.01
C ALA A 268 -47.86 -11.58 -14.81
N ASP A 269 -49.01 -12.25 -14.68
CA ASP A 269 -50.32 -11.65 -14.41
C ASP A 269 -50.70 -11.68 -12.93
N GLN A 270 -49.85 -12.20 -12.04
CA GLN A 270 -50.14 -12.35 -10.61
C GLN A 270 -49.43 -11.30 -9.76
N LEU A 271 -50.13 -10.85 -8.72
CA LEU A 271 -49.64 -9.95 -7.68
C LEU A 271 -50.07 -10.47 -6.30
N GLY A 272 -49.43 -9.98 -5.25
CA GLY A 272 -49.84 -10.31 -3.89
C GLY A 272 -49.47 -9.29 -2.83
N LEU A 273 -50.00 -9.53 -1.63
CA LEU A 273 -49.65 -8.80 -0.41
C LEU A 273 -49.20 -9.81 0.64
N LEU A 274 -48.06 -9.56 1.25
CA LEU A 274 -47.50 -10.39 2.32
C LEU A 274 -47.38 -9.56 3.60
N GLY A 275 -47.87 -10.11 4.71
CA GLY A 275 -47.74 -9.48 6.03
C GLY A 275 -47.69 -10.53 7.15
N ALA A 276 -46.87 -10.30 8.18
CA ALA A 276 -46.92 -11.05 9.43
C ALA A 276 -47.48 -10.16 10.55
N GLY A 277 -47.71 -10.73 11.74
CA GLY A 277 -48.17 -9.96 12.90
C GLY A 277 -49.42 -9.12 12.58
N ASP A 278 -49.37 -7.82 12.89
CA ASP A 278 -50.46 -6.88 12.69
C ASP A 278 -50.86 -6.75 11.21
N GLY A 279 -49.89 -6.63 10.29
CA GLY A 279 -50.14 -6.61 8.85
C GLY A 279 -50.84 -7.89 8.35
N GLY A 280 -50.40 -9.06 8.81
CA GLY A 280 -51.03 -10.34 8.47
C GLY A 280 -52.45 -10.50 9.03
N GLN A 281 -52.69 -10.01 10.24
CA GLN A 281 -54.03 -9.97 10.85
C GLN A 281 -54.97 -9.06 10.04
N TRP A 282 -54.49 -7.89 9.61
CA TRP A 282 -55.27 -6.98 8.78
C TRP A 282 -55.64 -7.61 7.44
N LEU A 283 -54.67 -8.22 6.74
CA LEU A 283 -54.90 -8.91 5.46
C LEU A 283 -55.97 -10.00 5.57
N THR A 284 -55.87 -10.84 6.62
CA THR A 284 -56.82 -11.94 6.84
C THR A 284 -58.22 -11.45 7.24
N GLY A 285 -58.31 -10.33 7.96
CA GLY A 285 -59.58 -9.78 8.43
C GLY A 285 -60.29 -8.88 7.43
N SER A 286 -59.56 -8.32 6.47
CA SER A 286 -60.07 -7.28 5.57
C SER A 286 -60.26 -7.76 4.13
N LEU A 287 -59.41 -8.66 3.61
CA LEU A 287 -59.44 -9.07 2.20
C LEU A 287 -60.00 -10.49 2.03
N HIS A 288 -60.76 -10.69 0.96
CA HIS A 288 -61.41 -11.94 0.59
C HIS A 288 -61.30 -12.18 -0.92
N ALA A 289 -61.47 -13.43 -1.35
CA ALA A 289 -61.49 -13.78 -2.77
C ALA A 289 -62.62 -13.03 -3.51
N GLY A 290 -62.28 -12.39 -4.63
CA GLY A 290 -63.15 -11.54 -5.43
C GLY A 290 -63.03 -10.04 -5.13
N ASP A 291 -62.36 -9.64 -4.04
CA ASP A 291 -62.17 -8.24 -3.70
C ASP A 291 -61.23 -7.56 -4.72
N THR A 292 -61.54 -6.31 -5.05
CA THR A 292 -60.67 -5.47 -5.90
C THR A 292 -59.81 -4.61 -4.99
N VAL A 293 -58.50 -4.88 -4.99
CA VAL A 293 -57.51 -4.17 -4.19
C VAL A 293 -56.81 -3.14 -5.08
N GLY A 294 -56.84 -1.87 -4.68
CA GLY A 294 -56.06 -0.81 -5.31
C GLY A 294 -54.69 -0.65 -4.63
N ILE A 295 -53.64 -0.52 -5.42
CA ILE A 295 -52.28 -0.24 -4.95
C ILE A 295 -51.81 1.07 -5.56
N ALA A 296 -51.38 1.99 -4.72
CA ALA A 296 -50.71 3.20 -5.13
C ALA A 296 -49.39 3.31 -4.38
N SER A 297 -48.29 3.47 -5.11
CA SER A 297 -46.96 3.67 -4.54
C SER A 297 -46.23 4.81 -5.26
N GLN A 298 -45.29 5.45 -4.55
CA GLN A 298 -44.47 6.53 -5.09
C GLN A 298 -43.11 6.57 -4.38
N LEU A 299 -42.11 7.09 -5.09
CA LEU A 299 -40.81 7.47 -4.55
C LEU A 299 -40.72 8.99 -4.35
N SER A 300 -39.88 9.42 -3.42
CA SER A 300 -39.60 10.83 -3.13
C SER A 300 -38.15 10.99 -2.67
N PRO A 301 -37.44 12.07 -3.05
CA PRO A 301 -37.93 13.22 -3.81
C PRO A 301 -38.01 13.02 -5.32
N ASP A 302 -37.30 12.05 -5.89
CA ASP A 302 -37.25 11.85 -7.34
C ASP A 302 -38.22 10.73 -7.75
N ASN A 303 -39.38 11.12 -8.28
CA ASN A 303 -40.40 10.18 -8.77
C ASN A 303 -40.30 9.90 -10.27
N ASP A 304 -39.32 10.48 -10.95
CA ASP A 304 -39.08 10.41 -12.39
C ASP A 304 -37.73 9.78 -12.73
N VAL A 305 -37.33 8.72 -12.00
CA VAL A 305 -36.08 7.97 -12.24
C VAL A 305 -36.35 6.71 -13.07
N THR A 306 -35.32 6.25 -13.78
CA THR A 306 -35.36 5.09 -14.68
C THR A 306 -34.50 3.93 -14.18
N GLN A 307 -33.46 4.24 -13.43
CA GLN A 307 -32.63 3.26 -12.73
C GLN A 307 -32.51 3.70 -11.28
N LEU A 308 -32.44 2.75 -10.37
CA LEU A 308 -32.17 2.98 -8.95
C LEU A 308 -31.40 1.79 -8.43
N ILE A 309 -30.38 2.02 -7.61
CA ILE A 309 -29.67 0.98 -6.86
C ILE A 309 -29.17 1.54 -5.54
N SER A 310 -29.26 0.76 -4.47
CA SER A 310 -28.69 1.09 -3.18
C SER A 310 -27.20 0.81 -3.12
N GLY A 311 -26.48 1.58 -2.31
CA GLY A 311 -25.11 1.32 -1.91
C GLY A 311 -25.01 0.99 -0.42
N VAL A 312 -23.82 1.16 0.13
CA VAL A 312 -23.47 0.84 1.52
C VAL A 312 -23.41 2.09 2.39
N ASP A 313 -22.78 3.15 1.87
CA ASP A 313 -22.43 4.35 2.63
C ASP A 313 -22.28 5.56 1.71
N THR A 314 -22.67 6.76 2.16
CA THR A 314 -22.37 8.01 1.44
C THR A 314 -21.00 8.55 1.84
N LEU A 315 -20.01 8.38 0.97
CA LEU A 315 -18.61 8.75 1.21
C LEU A 315 -18.35 10.27 1.10
N VAL A 316 -19.00 10.93 0.14
CA VAL A 316 -18.74 12.33 -0.20
C VAL A 316 -20.06 13.07 -0.31
N LYS A 317 -20.13 14.26 0.30
CA LYS A 317 -21.28 15.16 0.22
C LYS A 317 -20.79 16.60 0.06
N ASP A 318 -21.37 17.30 -0.90
CA ASP A 318 -21.01 18.69 -1.23
C ASP A 318 -19.50 18.90 -1.52
N GLY A 319 -18.88 17.92 -2.17
CA GLY A 319 -17.46 17.92 -2.55
C GLY A 319 -16.50 17.74 -1.37
N GLN A 320 -16.98 17.24 -0.23
CA GLN A 320 -16.21 16.99 0.98
C GLN A 320 -16.45 15.57 1.49
N VAL A 321 -15.44 14.97 2.13
CA VAL A 321 -15.61 13.70 2.85
C VAL A 321 -16.76 13.82 3.85
N TYR A 322 -17.64 12.82 3.87
CA TYR A 322 -18.83 12.78 4.69
C TYR A 322 -18.86 11.51 5.53
N THR A 323 -19.53 11.57 6.68
CA THR A 323 -19.82 10.40 7.51
C THR A 323 -21.32 10.22 7.51
N ASP A 324 -21.77 9.19 6.80
CA ASP A 324 -23.18 8.84 6.70
C ASP A 324 -23.67 8.23 8.03
N PRO A 325 -24.68 8.82 8.70
CA PRO A 325 -25.20 8.28 9.95
C PRO A 325 -26.09 7.03 9.73
N THR A 326 -26.46 6.74 8.48
CA THR A 326 -27.33 5.62 8.09
C THR A 326 -26.57 4.47 7.43
N GLY A 327 -25.36 4.74 6.94
CA GLY A 327 -24.49 3.77 6.28
C GLY A 327 -23.82 2.79 7.25
N THR A 328 -23.41 1.65 6.71
CA THR A 328 -22.70 0.60 7.46
C THR A 328 -21.47 0.12 6.67
N PRO A 329 -20.46 0.98 6.49
CA PRO A 329 -19.25 0.63 5.75
C PRO A 329 -18.47 -0.47 6.49
N PRO A 330 -17.70 -1.29 5.77
CA PRO A 330 -16.85 -2.30 6.38
C PRO A 330 -15.77 -1.63 7.25
N SER A 331 -15.29 -2.36 8.27
CA SER A 331 -14.21 -1.87 9.12
C SER A 331 -12.84 -2.25 8.55
N GLY A 332 -11.82 -1.44 8.84
CA GLY A 332 -10.46 -1.72 8.41
C GLY A 332 -10.27 -1.49 6.91
N THR A 333 -9.23 -2.09 6.37
CA THR A 333 -8.79 -1.92 5.00
C THR A 333 -9.32 -3.06 4.12
N ASN A 334 -9.98 -2.73 3.01
CA ASN A 334 -10.59 -3.70 2.10
C ASN A 334 -10.40 -3.30 0.63
N PRO A 335 -10.57 -4.24 -0.31
CA PRO A 335 -11.00 -3.91 -1.66
C PRO A 335 -12.34 -3.17 -1.60
N GLU A 336 -12.50 -2.13 -2.39
CA GLU A 336 -13.69 -1.26 -2.34
C GLU A 336 -14.19 -0.89 -3.73
N THR A 337 -15.51 -0.81 -3.87
CA THR A 337 -16.18 -0.29 -5.07
C THR A 337 -16.87 1.03 -4.74
N ALA A 338 -16.64 2.08 -5.52
CA ALA A 338 -17.30 3.37 -5.31
C ALA A 338 -17.73 4.04 -6.62
N VAL A 339 -18.82 4.81 -6.54
CA VAL A 339 -19.29 5.66 -7.64
C VAL A 339 -19.43 7.08 -7.12
N GLY A 340 -18.83 8.03 -7.84
CA GLY A 340 -18.93 9.45 -7.58
C GLY A 340 -19.49 10.20 -8.79
N ILE A 341 -20.16 11.31 -8.53
CA ILE A 341 -20.74 12.17 -9.57
C ILE A 341 -20.31 13.61 -9.39
N THR A 342 -20.21 14.34 -10.49
CA THR A 342 -20.06 15.80 -10.47
C THR A 342 -21.32 16.47 -9.93
N LYS A 343 -21.21 17.75 -9.56
CA LYS A 343 -22.31 18.53 -8.98
C LYS A 343 -23.58 18.58 -9.85
N ASP A 344 -23.42 18.53 -11.17
CA ASP A 344 -24.51 18.52 -12.14
C ASP A 344 -25.05 17.10 -12.44
N GLY A 345 -24.43 16.05 -11.89
CA GLY A 345 -24.80 14.66 -12.14
C GLY A 345 -24.55 14.20 -13.58
N LYS A 346 -23.82 14.98 -14.39
CA LYS A 346 -23.55 14.69 -15.80
C LYS A 346 -22.24 13.96 -16.06
N HIS A 347 -21.37 13.87 -15.06
CA HIS A 347 -20.18 13.03 -15.14
C HIS A 347 -20.11 12.09 -13.94
N ALA A 348 -19.68 10.86 -14.17
CA ALA A 348 -19.45 9.88 -13.12
C ALA A 348 -18.01 9.36 -13.14
N ILE A 349 -17.51 9.06 -11.96
CA ILE A 349 -16.22 8.41 -11.69
C ILE A 349 -16.57 7.10 -10.98
N VAL A 350 -16.25 5.97 -11.58
CA VAL A 350 -16.53 4.64 -11.02
C VAL A 350 -15.20 3.95 -10.78
N VAL A 351 -15.01 3.41 -9.59
CA VAL A 351 -13.71 2.91 -9.14
C VAL A 351 -13.86 1.53 -8.53
N ALA A 352 -12.90 0.67 -8.81
CA ALA A 352 -12.67 -0.59 -8.11
C ALA A 352 -11.24 -0.57 -7.58
N ILE A 353 -11.09 -0.68 -6.27
CA ILE A 353 -9.82 -0.67 -5.55
C ILE A 353 -9.53 -2.11 -5.13
N ASP A 354 -8.41 -2.66 -5.59
CA ASP A 354 -7.97 -4.02 -5.21
C ASP A 354 -7.47 -4.03 -3.75
N GLY A 355 -7.48 -5.19 -3.08
CA GLY A 355 -7.07 -5.30 -1.68
C GLY A 355 -6.83 -6.73 -1.20
N HIS A 356 -6.54 -6.88 0.10
CA HIS A 356 -6.23 -8.16 0.78
C HIS A 356 -4.91 -8.84 0.35
N GLY A 357 -4.11 -8.18 -0.48
CA GLY A 357 -2.72 -8.55 -0.74
C GLY A 357 -1.77 -8.02 0.33
N GLY A 358 -0.49 -8.42 0.26
CA GLY A 358 0.57 -7.83 1.07
C GLY A 358 0.93 -6.41 0.61
N SER A 359 1.72 -5.67 1.40
CA SER A 359 2.06 -4.26 1.18
C SER A 359 2.64 -3.93 -0.21
N GLU A 360 3.21 -4.90 -0.92
CA GLU A 360 3.81 -4.71 -2.26
C GLU A 360 2.85 -4.95 -3.44
N THR A 361 1.65 -5.47 -3.18
CA THR A 361 0.67 -5.89 -4.20
C THR A 361 -0.51 -4.94 -4.29
N ALA A 362 -1.53 -5.14 -3.44
CA ALA A 362 -2.63 -4.23 -3.23
C ALA A 362 -3.19 -4.48 -1.82
N PHE A 363 -2.92 -3.57 -0.89
CA PHE A 363 -3.33 -3.75 0.50
C PHE A 363 -4.82 -3.48 0.69
N GLY A 364 -5.37 -2.53 -0.07
CA GLY A 364 -6.75 -2.05 0.01
C GLY A 364 -6.83 -0.70 0.73
N VAL A 365 -8.05 -0.19 0.89
CA VAL A 365 -8.31 1.10 1.57
C VAL A 365 -9.42 1.00 2.61
N THR A 366 -9.45 1.94 3.55
CA THR A 366 -10.63 2.18 4.40
C THR A 366 -11.69 2.98 3.65
N ALA A 367 -12.95 2.97 4.11
CA ALA A 367 -14.01 3.81 3.54
C ALA A 367 -13.63 5.31 3.51
N GLN A 368 -12.94 5.81 4.55
CA GLN A 368 -12.48 7.20 4.62
C GLN A 368 -11.36 7.51 3.62
N GLN A 369 -10.50 6.53 3.32
CA GLN A 369 -9.49 6.62 2.28
C GLN A 369 -10.14 6.59 0.89
N ALA A 370 -11.13 5.71 0.65
CA ALA A 370 -11.93 5.72 -0.57
C ALA A 370 -12.62 7.09 -0.77
N ALA A 371 -13.21 7.67 0.28
CA ALA A 371 -13.81 9.01 0.23
C ALA A 371 -12.79 10.09 -0.18
N GLY A 372 -11.60 10.08 0.42
CA GLY A 372 -10.53 11.01 0.09
C GLY A 372 -10.05 10.87 -1.36
N TYR A 373 -9.99 9.64 -1.88
CA TYR A 373 -9.71 9.36 -3.29
C TYR A 373 -10.81 9.94 -4.20
N MET A 374 -12.09 9.69 -3.89
CA MET A 374 -13.21 10.23 -4.68
C MET A 374 -13.21 11.77 -4.73
N VAL A 375 -12.89 12.44 -3.61
CA VAL A 375 -12.72 13.90 -3.57
C VAL A 375 -11.53 14.35 -4.44
N ALA A 376 -10.39 13.65 -4.36
CA ALA A 376 -9.20 13.97 -5.16
C ALA A 376 -9.46 13.84 -6.67
N HIS A 377 -10.39 12.97 -7.07
CA HIS A 377 -10.83 12.78 -8.45
C HIS A 377 -12.01 13.68 -8.86
N GLY A 378 -12.48 14.57 -7.97
CA GLY A 378 -13.46 15.61 -8.29
C GLY A 378 -14.92 15.23 -8.06
N ALA A 379 -15.21 14.17 -7.31
CA ALA A 379 -16.58 13.82 -6.94
C ALA A 379 -17.21 14.90 -6.04
N TRP A 380 -18.44 15.32 -6.37
CA TRP A 380 -19.27 16.20 -5.53
C TRP A 380 -20.12 15.40 -4.55
N THR A 381 -20.64 14.26 -5.01
CA THR A 381 -21.29 13.25 -4.18
C THR A 381 -20.74 11.89 -4.59
N ALA A 382 -20.47 11.02 -3.63
CA ALA A 382 -20.00 9.67 -3.90
C ALA A 382 -20.56 8.69 -2.89
N MET A 383 -20.77 7.46 -3.34
CA MET A 383 -21.28 6.35 -2.55
C MET A 383 -20.32 5.16 -2.64
N LEU A 384 -20.20 4.46 -1.53
CA LEU A 384 -19.58 3.15 -1.43
C LEU A 384 -20.61 2.07 -1.80
N PHE A 385 -20.17 1.05 -2.51
CA PHE A 385 -20.92 -0.16 -2.86
C PHE A 385 -20.33 -1.38 -2.16
N ASP A 386 -20.86 -2.57 -2.40
CA ASP A 386 -20.33 -3.79 -1.77
C ASP A 386 -18.84 -3.96 -2.07
N GLY A 387 -18.06 -4.23 -1.03
CA GLY A 387 -16.61 -4.29 -1.03
C GLY A 387 -16.08 -5.71 -0.87
N GLY A 388 -14.84 -5.85 -0.40
CA GLY A 388 -14.21 -7.16 -0.21
C GLY A 388 -14.17 -7.97 -1.51
N GLY A 389 -14.40 -9.29 -1.41
CA GLY A 389 -14.41 -10.18 -2.57
C GLY A 389 -15.48 -9.87 -3.62
N SER A 390 -16.48 -9.05 -3.30
CA SER A 390 -17.48 -8.60 -4.26
C SER A 390 -16.96 -7.52 -5.22
N THR A 391 -15.86 -6.83 -4.88
CA THR A 391 -15.28 -5.77 -5.73
C THR A 391 -14.86 -6.32 -7.09
N GLY A 392 -15.59 -5.92 -8.12
CA GLY A 392 -15.37 -6.36 -9.49
C GLY A 392 -15.68 -5.25 -10.48
N MET A 393 -14.73 -4.94 -11.36
CA MET A 393 -14.92 -4.06 -12.51
C MET A 393 -14.69 -4.83 -13.79
N VAL A 394 -15.63 -4.66 -14.73
CA VAL A 394 -15.51 -5.15 -16.09
C VAL A 394 -15.46 -3.99 -17.07
N SER A 395 -14.62 -4.11 -18.10
CA SER A 395 -14.49 -3.09 -19.14
C SER A 395 -14.12 -3.74 -20.47
N ARG A 396 -14.67 -3.18 -21.55
CA ARG A 396 -14.39 -3.63 -22.91
C ARG A 396 -13.14 -2.93 -23.45
N ALA A 397 -12.14 -3.71 -23.82
CA ALA A 397 -10.97 -3.19 -24.53
C ALA A 397 -11.37 -2.57 -25.89
N PRO A 398 -10.61 -1.59 -26.42
CA PRO A 398 -10.91 -0.97 -27.71
C PRO A 398 -11.14 -1.98 -28.84
N GLY A 399 -12.37 -1.97 -29.38
CA GLY A 399 -12.82 -2.84 -30.46
C GLY A 399 -13.07 -4.31 -30.11
N ALA A 400 -12.99 -4.70 -28.84
CA ALA A 400 -13.56 -5.97 -28.35
C ALA A 400 -15.10 -5.89 -28.32
N ASP A 401 -15.79 -7.02 -28.41
CA ASP A 401 -17.26 -7.11 -28.40
C ASP A 401 -17.84 -7.34 -26.99
N GLN A 402 -17.06 -7.89 -26.07
CA GLN A 402 -17.46 -8.16 -24.69
C GLN A 402 -16.59 -7.42 -23.66
N ALA A 403 -17.17 -7.11 -22.50
CA ALA A 403 -16.45 -6.57 -21.35
C ALA A 403 -15.84 -7.71 -20.52
N GLU A 404 -14.61 -7.53 -20.06
CA GLU A 404 -13.87 -8.52 -19.26
C GLU A 404 -13.43 -7.91 -17.93
N VAL A 405 -13.14 -8.75 -16.93
CA VAL A 405 -12.64 -8.31 -15.62
C VAL A 405 -11.31 -7.58 -15.80
N VAL A 406 -11.18 -6.38 -15.22
CA VAL A 406 -9.98 -5.54 -15.33
C VAL A 406 -9.26 -5.31 -14.00
N ASN A 407 -9.91 -5.56 -12.87
CA ASN A 407 -9.29 -5.50 -11.54
C ASN A 407 -8.79 -6.89 -11.10
N THR A 408 -8.19 -7.00 -9.91
CA THR A 408 -7.77 -8.27 -9.32
C THR A 408 -8.76 -8.65 -8.21
N PRO A 409 -9.69 -9.61 -8.45
CA PRO A 409 -10.61 -10.04 -7.40
C PRO A 409 -9.86 -10.61 -6.20
N SER A 410 -10.35 -10.37 -4.97
CA SER A 410 -9.62 -10.77 -3.76
C SER A 410 -9.95 -12.18 -3.25
N ASP A 411 -10.98 -12.85 -3.79
CA ASP A 411 -11.37 -14.18 -3.32
C ASP A 411 -10.34 -15.26 -3.70
N LEU A 412 -9.90 -16.00 -2.69
CA LEU A 412 -8.94 -17.09 -2.82
C LEU A 412 -9.62 -18.46 -2.80
N PRO A 413 -9.03 -19.47 -3.47
CA PRO A 413 -7.77 -19.42 -4.23
C PRO A 413 -7.93 -18.79 -5.63
N GLY A 414 -6.86 -18.18 -6.13
CA GLY A 414 -6.74 -17.81 -7.54
C GLY A 414 -7.33 -16.46 -7.96
N ASN A 415 -7.65 -15.57 -7.01
CA ASN A 415 -8.19 -14.22 -7.29
C ASN A 415 -9.46 -14.29 -8.16
N THR A 416 -10.44 -15.06 -7.68
CA THR A 416 -11.65 -15.42 -8.44
C THR A 416 -12.72 -14.33 -8.31
N GLU A 417 -13.38 -13.98 -9.42
CA GLU A 417 -14.52 -13.06 -9.41
C GLU A 417 -15.71 -13.67 -8.64
N ARG A 418 -16.24 -12.95 -7.65
CA ARG A 418 -17.37 -13.41 -6.84
C ARG A 418 -18.71 -13.21 -7.56
N PRO A 419 -19.62 -14.20 -7.53
CA PRO A 419 -21.03 -14.01 -7.86
C PRO A 419 -21.71 -13.05 -6.87
N VAL A 420 -22.37 -12.01 -7.37
CA VAL A 420 -23.04 -10.96 -6.58
C VAL A 420 -24.52 -10.85 -6.97
N ALA A 421 -25.32 -10.14 -6.16
CA ALA A 421 -26.76 -9.99 -6.42
C ALA A 421 -27.08 -9.05 -7.58
N ASN A 422 -26.31 -7.97 -7.76
CA ASN A 422 -26.57 -6.98 -8.80
C ASN A 422 -25.37 -6.08 -9.13
N GLY A 423 -25.52 -5.20 -10.11
CA GLY A 423 -24.48 -4.26 -10.52
C GLY A 423 -24.95 -3.07 -11.35
N ILE A 424 -24.04 -2.13 -11.56
CA ILE A 424 -24.21 -0.91 -12.36
C ILE A 424 -23.42 -1.06 -13.65
N PHE A 425 -24.11 -0.95 -14.78
CA PHE A 425 -23.54 -1.21 -16.10
C PHE A 425 -23.75 -0.05 -17.07
N PHE A 426 -22.77 0.13 -17.95
CA PHE A 426 -22.75 1.14 -18.99
C PHE A 426 -22.96 0.49 -20.36
N TYR A 427 -23.75 1.16 -21.22
CA TYR A 427 -24.16 0.65 -22.52
C TYR A 427 -23.93 1.72 -23.59
N SER A 428 -23.55 1.28 -24.79
CA SER A 428 -23.68 2.13 -25.98
C SER A 428 -25.12 2.11 -26.49
N THR A 429 -25.65 3.25 -26.92
CA THR A 429 -26.98 3.34 -27.57
C THR A 429 -26.94 2.95 -29.05
N ALA A 430 -25.75 2.66 -29.59
CA ALA A 430 -25.59 2.12 -30.94
C ALA A 430 -26.19 0.71 -31.03
N LYS A 431 -27.24 0.56 -31.85
CA LYS A 431 -27.94 -0.73 -32.03
C LYS A 431 -27.15 -1.74 -32.85
N ASP A 432 -26.38 -1.24 -33.82
CA ASP A 432 -25.60 -2.04 -34.76
C ASP A 432 -24.21 -1.42 -34.91
N ALA A 433 -23.22 -2.27 -35.18
CA ALA A 433 -21.87 -1.83 -35.48
C ALA A 433 -21.83 -0.96 -36.75
N GLY A 434 -21.25 0.24 -36.64
CA GLY A 434 -21.08 1.15 -37.79
C GLY A 434 -19.91 0.76 -38.69
N PRO A 435 -19.77 1.38 -39.88
CA PRO A 435 -18.58 1.20 -40.71
C PRO A 435 -17.33 1.71 -39.99
N ALA A 436 -16.20 1.05 -40.21
CA ALA A 436 -14.92 1.46 -39.64
C ALA A 436 -14.54 2.88 -40.08
N VAL A 437 -14.29 3.76 -39.11
CA VAL A 437 -13.72 5.10 -39.34
C VAL A 437 -12.23 5.14 -39.04
N ALA A 438 -11.77 4.23 -38.19
CA ALA A 438 -10.36 4.02 -37.89
C ALA A 438 -10.07 2.53 -37.75
N THR A 439 -8.89 2.13 -38.20
CA THR A 439 -8.29 0.83 -37.92
C THR A 439 -6.98 1.11 -37.21
N VAL A 440 -6.79 0.52 -36.03
CA VAL A 440 -5.58 0.72 -35.22
C VAL A 440 -4.80 -0.58 -35.21
N VAL A 441 -3.49 -0.48 -35.36
CA VAL A 441 -2.55 -1.59 -35.21
C VAL A 441 -1.63 -1.21 -34.07
N ASN A 442 -1.52 -2.06 -33.05
CA ASN A 442 -0.58 -1.89 -31.93
C ASN A 442 -0.66 -0.49 -31.29
N ASP A 443 -1.87 0.00 -31.01
CA ASP A 443 -2.14 1.33 -30.44
C ASP A 443 -1.48 2.48 -31.20
N GLY A 444 -1.30 2.33 -32.51
CA GLY A 444 -0.67 3.34 -33.35
C GLY A 444 0.86 3.33 -33.31
N LYS A 445 1.48 2.40 -32.57
CA LYS A 445 2.93 2.33 -32.36
C LYS A 445 3.62 1.40 -33.38
N PRO A 446 4.86 1.72 -33.81
CA PRO A 446 5.71 0.77 -34.52
C PRO A 446 5.91 -0.53 -33.75
N VAL A 447 6.09 -1.64 -34.47
CA VAL A 447 6.39 -2.95 -33.89
C VAL A 447 7.86 -3.27 -34.11
N THR A 448 8.59 -3.52 -33.03
CA THR A 448 9.94 -4.09 -33.07
C THR A 448 9.92 -5.36 -32.23
N THR A 449 10.34 -6.50 -32.78
CA THR A 449 10.23 -7.81 -32.12
C THR A 449 11.33 -8.79 -32.56
N VAL A 450 11.30 -10.02 -32.05
CA VAL A 450 12.22 -11.13 -32.38
C VAL A 450 11.46 -12.30 -32.99
N ALA A 451 12.16 -13.17 -33.72
CA ALA A 451 11.60 -14.47 -34.16
C ALA A 451 11.62 -15.49 -33.02
N GLY A 452 10.86 -16.59 -33.17
CA GLY A 452 10.82 -17.69 -32.21
C GLY A 452 9.53 -17.76 -31.36
N GLY A 453 8.62 -16.82 -31.55
CA GLY A 453 7.31 -16.82 -30.90
C GLY A 453 6.31 -15.99 -31.69
N SER A 454 5.13 -15.77 -31.12
CA SER A 454 4.16 -14.83 -31.68
C SER A 454 3.85 -13.77 -30.64
N ILE A 455 3.81 -12.50 -31.03
CA ILE A 455 3.36 -11.45 -30.14
C ILE A 455 1.87 -11.17 -30.37
N PRO A 456 1.10 -10.85 -29.32
CA PRO A 456 -0.19 -10.21 -29.50
C PRO A 456 0.01 -8.96 -30.36
N LEU A 457 -0.75 -8.86 -31.44
CA LEU A 457 -0.80 -7.67 -32.26
C LEU A 457 -2.25 -7.21 -32.29
N PRO A 458 -2.67 -6.38 -31.33
CA PRO A 458 -4.03 -5.88 -31.31
C PRO A 458 -4.27 -5.09 -32.60
N VAL A 459 -5.21 -5.60 -33.40
CA VAL A 459 -5.72 -4.91 -34.57
C VAL A 459 -7.21 -4.85 -34.43
N HIS A 460 -7.70 -3.66 -34.17
CA HIS A 460 -9.13 -3.41 -34.04
C HIS A 460 -9.55 -2.31 -34.99
N SER A 461 -10.83 -2.29 -35.31
CA SER A 461 -11.45 -1.20 -36.03
C SER A 461 -12.60 -0.67 -35.21
N VAL A 462 -12.69 0.66 -35.15
CA VAL A 462 -13.75 1.33 -34.43
C VAL A 462 -14.64 2.12 -35.38
N ASP A 463 -15.91 2.21 -35.02
CA ASP A 463 -16.87 3.08 -35.68
C ASP A 463 -16.80 4.52 -35.14
N ARG A 464 -17.68 5.39 -35.62
CA ARG A 464 -17.74 6.80 -35.22
C ARG A 464 -18.05 7.05 -33.72
N PHE A 465 -18.46 6.03 -32.99
CA PHE A 465 -18.75 6.06 -31.56
C PHE A 465 -17.71 5.30 -30.74
N ALA A 466 -16.55 4.96 -31.34
CA ALA A 466 -15.53 4.13 -30.72
C ALA A 466 -16.00 2.71 -30.34
N ASN A 467 -17.15 2.26 -30.87
CA ASN A 467 -17.57 0.86 -30.74
C ASN A 467 -16.84 -0.02 -31.76
N PRO A 468 -16.83 -1.35 -31.58
CA PRO A 468 -16.36 -2.28 -32.60
C PRO A 468 -17.06 -1.98 -33.94
N ALA A 469 -16.26 -1.77 -34.99
CA ALA A 469 -16.79 -1.55 -36.31
C ALA A 469 -17.33 -2.85 -36.93
N ALA A 470 -18.28 -2.72 -37.86
CA ALA A 470 -18.76 -3.81 -38.66
C ALA A 470 -17.63 -4.40 -39.54
N GLY A 471 -17.64 -5.73 -39.70
CA GLY A 471 -16.64 -6.46 -40.46
C GLY A 471 -15.31 -6.62 -39.73
N THR A 472 -14.45 -7.50 -40.24
CA THR A 472 -13.16 -7.82 -39.62
C THR A 472 -12.03 -7.11 -40.35
N PRO A 473 -11.07 -6.46 -39.65
CA PRO A 473 -9.91 -5.89 -40.29
C PRO A 473 -9.09 -6.96 -41.02
N ARG A 474 -8.74 -6.68 -42.28
CA ARG A 474 -7.78 -7.49 -43.05
C ARG A 474 -6.38 -6.98 -42.81
N VAL A 475 -5.49 -7.87 -42.38
CA VAL A 475 -4.10 -7.53 -42.08
C VAL A 475 -3.17 -8.24 -43.07
N ARG A 476 -2.18 -7.53 -43.59
CA ARG A 476 -1.05 -8.13 -44.32
C ARG A 476 0.28 -7.54 -43.85
N VAL A 477 1.34 -8.31 -44.02
CA VAL A 477 2.72 -7.89 -43.78
C VAL A 477 3.45 -7.73 -45.11
N GLU A 478 4.24 -6.68 -45.25
CA GLU A 478 5.08 -6.41 -46.44
C GLU A 478 6.55 -6.22 -46.06
N PRO A 479 7.49 -7.03 -46.60
CA PRO A 479 7.24 -8.20 -47.44
C PRO A 479 6.63 -9.36 -46.64
N ALA A 480 5.75 -10.17 -47.27
CA ALA A 480 5.07 -11.30 -46.60
C ALA A 480 6.04 -12.35 -46.02
N SER A 481 7.28 -12.39 -46.51
CA SER A 481 8.35 -13.23 -45.95
C SER A 481 8.86 -12.81 -44.57
N LEU A 482 8.42 -11.66 -44.03
CA LEU A 482 8.94 -11.11 -42.77
C LEU A 482 8.20 -11.65 -41.55
N ALA A 483 6.87 -11.72 -41.61
CA ALA A 483 6.01 -12.23 -40.56
C ALA A 483 4.65 -12.66 -41.13
N THR A 484 3.97 -13.57 -40.46
CA THR A 484 2.56 -13.89 -40.70
C THR A 484 1.69 -13.25 -39.63
N TYR A 485 0.45 -12.93 -39.98
CA TYR A 485 -0.56 -12.49 -39.03
C TYR A 485 -1.77 -13.42 -39.13
N ALA A 486 -2.16 -14.00 -38.00
CA ALA A 486 -3.35 -14.84 -37.87
C ALA A 486 -3.87 -14.73 -36.43
N ASP A 487 -5.19 -14.74 -36.26
CA ASP A 487 -5.86 -14.83 -34.96
C ASP A 487 -5.35 -13.79 -33.93
N GLY A 488 -5.20 -12.53 -34.36
CA GLY A 488 -4.75 -11.44 -33.47
C GLY A 488 -3.26 -11.47 -33.12
N ARG A 489 -2.48 -12.41 -33.67
CA ARG A 489 -1.06 -12.58 -33.36
C ARG A 489 -0.19 -12.35 -34.59
N LEU A 490 0.95 -11.72 -34.37
CA LEU A 490 2.01 -11.57 -35.36
C LEU A 490 3.09 -12.61 -35.06
N THR A 491 3.41 -13.47 -36.02
CA THR A 491 4.48 -14.47 -35.94
C THR A 491 5.64 -14.03 -36.83
N PRO A 492 6.72 -13.47 -36.27
CA PRO A 492 7.89 -13.08 -37.02
C PRO A 492 8.63 -14.32 -37.55
N LEU A 493 8.98 -14.32 -38.84
CA LEU A 493 9.60 -15.48 -39.50
C LEU A 493 11.11 -15.33 -39.65
N ARG A 494 11.61 -14.10 -39.89
CA ARG A 494 13.03 -13.81 -40.08
C ARG A 494 13.33 -12.36 -39.73
N ALA A 495 14.60 -12.08 -39.42
CA ALA A 495 15.05 -10.70 -39.22
C ALA A 495 14.88 -9.84 -40.50
N GLY A 496 14.56 -8.56 -40.31
CA GLY A 496 14.36 -7.60 -41.39
C GLY A 496 13.44 -6.44 -41.02
N THR A 497 13.18 -5.55 -41.97
CA THR A 497 12.25 -4.41 -41.82
C THR A 497 11.14 -4.48 -42.86
N GLY A 498 9.96 -4.01 -42.49
CA GLY A 498 8.77 -4.05 -43.31
C GLY A 498 7.64 -3.21 -42.73
N ARG A 499 6.42 -3.50 -43.17
CA ARG A 499 5.19 -2.82 -42.72
C ARG A 499 4.08 -3.82 -42.45
N ILE A 500 3.31 -3.56 -41.40
CA ILE A 500 2.00 -4.15 -41.17
C ILE A 500 0.98 -3.19 -41.77
N ILE A 501 0.05 -3.70 -42.56
CA ILE A 501 -1.01 -2.92 -43.18
C ILE A 501 -2.33 -3.56 -42.79
N ALA A 502 -3.18 -2.81 -42.10
CA ALA A 502 -4.52 -3.24 -41.71
C ALA A 502 -5.57 -2.36 -42.38
N SER A 503 -6.64 -2.98 -42.86
CA SER A 503 -7.76 -2.27 -43.49
C SER A 503 -9.11 -2.87 -43.14
N ASN A 504 -10.08 -2.03 -42.83
CA ASN A 504 -11.50 -2.40 -42.76
C ASN A 504 -12.32 -1.38 -43.57
N GLY A 505 -12.90 -1.82 -44.68
CA GLY A 505 -13.58 -0.91 -45.62
C GLY A 505 -12.63 0.17 -46.15
N LEU A 506 -12.94 1.44 -45.87
CA LEU A 506 -12.14 2.60 -46.28
C LEU A 506 -11.08 3.00 -45.24
N ALA A 507 -11.17 2.49 -44.01
CA ALA A 507 -10.16 2.72 -42.98
C ALA A 507 -8.92 1.87 -43.30
N ILE A 508 -7.77 2.51 -43.46
CA ILE A 508 -6.49 1.85 -43.76
C ILE A 508 -5.41 2.47 -42.87
N THR A 509 -4.67 1.63 -42.17
CA THR A 509 -3.52 2.01 -41.34
C THR A 509 -2.30 1.20 -41.72
N SER A 510 -1.12 1.79 -41.57
CA SER A 510 0.12 1.07 -41.77
C SER A 510 1.15 1.40 -40.69
N GLN A 511 1.66 0.36 -40.03
CA GLN A 511 2.70 0.46 -39.00
C GLN A 511 4.02 -0.15 -39.45
N LYS A 512 5.13 0.43 -39.00
CA LYS A 512 6.47 -0.12 -39.27
C LYS A 512 6.65 -1.41 -38.46
N LEU A 513 7.22 -2.44 -39.09
CA LEU A 513 7.63 -3.70 -38.46
C LEU A 513 9.15 -3.87 -38.59
N THR A 514 9.82 -4.16 -37.47
CA THR A 514 11.24 -4.51 -37.43
C THR A 514 11.39 -5.83 -36.66
N VAL A 515 12.00 -6.84 -37.28
CA VAL A 515 12.31 -8.13 -36.64
C VAL A 515 13.82 -8.20 -36.48
N VAL A 516 14.31 -8.40 -35.25
CA VAL A 516 15.74 -8.44 -34.92
C VAL A 516 16.18 -9.83 -34.48
N ASP A 517 17.46 -10.12 -34.65
CA ASP A 517 18.13 -11.39 -34.31
C ASP A 517 19.13 -11.26 -33.15
N THR A 518 19.42 -10.04 -32.72
CA THR A 518 20.28 -9.74 -31.56
C THR A 518 19.67 -8.64 -30.70
N LEU A 519 19.72 -8.82 -29.38
CA LEU A 519 19.35 -7.81 -28.39
C LEU A 519 20.60 -7.17 -27.80
N ALA A 520 20.52 -5.88 -27.47
CA ALA A 520 21.53 -5.20 -26.65
C ALA A 520 21.29 -5.42 -25.16
N SER A 521 20.02 -5.51 -24.74
CA SER A 521 19.61 -5.90 -23.39
C SER A 521 18.31 -6.69 -23.43
N LEU A 522 18.09 -7.51 -22.40
CA LEU A 522 16.84 -8.22 -22.11
C LEU A 522 16.45 -7.88 -20.66
N SER A 523 15.16 -7.78 -20.38
CA SER A 523 14.60 -7.70 -19.04
C SER A 523 13.40 -8.62 -18.92
N VAL A 524 13.19 -9.15 -17.72
CA VAL A 524 11.98 -9.86 -17.30
C VAL A 524 11.21 -8.93 -16.39
N SER A 525 9.90 -8.78 -16.59
CA SER A 525 9.04 -7.96 -15.75
C SER A 525 7.84 -8.77 -15.27
N PRO A 526 7.50 -8.70 -13.97
CA PRO A 526 8.30 -8.11 -12.89
C PRO A 526 9.64 -8.85 -12.67
N ASP A 527 10.67 -8.12 -12.24
CA ASP A 527 12.01 -8.63 -11.95
C ASP A 527 12.14 -9.19 -10.52
N GLN A 528 11.25 -8.80 -9.62
CA GLN A 528 11.09 -9.40 -8.29
C GLN A 528 9.61 -9.59 -7.96
N VAL A 529 9.26 -10.75 -7.39
CA VAL A 529 7.89 -11.10 -7.00
C VAL A 529 7.89 -11.97 -5.76
N ASP A 530 6.96 -11.71 -4.85
CA ASP A 530 6.71 -12.58 -3.70
C ASP A 530 5.33 -13.23 -3.87
N LEU A 531 5.31 -14.55 -4.00
CA LEU A 531 4.12 -15.34 -4.28
C LEU A 531 3.84 -16.32 -3.14
N GLY A 532 2.57 -16.43 -2.75
CA GLY A 532 2.10 -17.55 -1.93
C GLY A 532 2.26 -18.89 -2.65
N SER A 533 2.25 -19.99 -1.89
CA SER A 533 2.34 -21.34 -2.47
C SER A 533 1.19 -21.61 -3.46
N GLY A 534 1.53 -22.15 -4.63
CA GLY A 534 0.57 -22.43 -5.70
C GLY A 534 0.06 -21.21 -6.48
N ALA A 535 0.46 -19.99 -6.11
CA ALA A 535 0.09 -18.78 -6.86
C ALA A 535 0.83 -18.72 -8.21
N THR A 536 0.30 -17.92 -9.14
CA THR A 536 0.85 -17.76 -10.47
C THR A 536 1.23 -16.31 -10.74
N GLN A 537 2.26 -16.09 -11.55
CA GLN A 537 2.68 -14.78 -12.01
C GLN A 537 2.95 -14.83 -13.52
N GLN A 538 2.31 -13.93 -14.27
CA GLN A 538 2.67 -13.74 -15.67
C GLN A 538 3.98 -12.94 -15.75
N LEU A 539 5.01 -13.54 -16.35
CA LEU A 539 6.26 -12.86 -16.68
C LEU A 539 6.19 -12.36 -18.12
N THR A 540 6.66 -11.13 -18.33
CA THR A 540 6.75 -10.51 -19.65
C THR A 540 8.19 -10.16 -19.96
N LEU A 541 8.53 -10.17 -21.25
CA LEU A 541 9.89 -9.89 -21.71
C LEU A 541 9.92 -8.59 -22.50
N SER A 542 10.90 -7.76 -22.19
CA SER A 542 11.22 -6.59 -22.99
C SER A 542 12.72 -6.51 -23.20
N GLY A 543 13.16 -5.70 -24.15
CA GLY A 543 14.58 -5.56 -24.43
C GLY A 543 14.86 -4.38 -25.32
N THR A 544 16.13 -4.11 -25.53
CA THR A 544 16.56 -3.03 -26.43
C THR A 544 17.43 -3.55 -27.56
N VAL A 545 17.44 -2.83 -28.67
CA VAL A 545 18.44 -2.99 -29.72
C VAL A 545 19.57 -1.99 -29.56
N LYS A 546 20.69 -2.24 -30.23
CA LYS A 546 21.80 -1.28 -30.31
C LYS A 546 21.31 0.08 -30.80
N GLY A 547 21.46 1.11 -29.97
CA GLY A 547 20.91 2.46 -30.22
C GLY A 547 19.65 2.81 -29.41
N GLY A 548 19.19 1.92 -28.52
CA GLY A 548 18.18 2.22 -27.48
C GLY A 548 16.72 1.97 -27.87
N GLY A 549 16.43 1.42 -29.06
CA GLY A 549 15.06 1.12 -29.46
C GLY A 549 14.46 -0.06 -28.68
N GLN A 550 13.25 0.10 -28.15
CA GLN A 550 12.51 -0.94 -27.41
C GLN A 550 12.05 -2.08 -28.33
N VAL A 551 12.00 -3.30 -27.78
CA VAL A 551 11.62 -4.55 -28.45
C VAL A 551 10.53 -5.28 -27.66
N GLN A 552 9.41 -5.59 -28.31
CA GLN A 552 8.40 -6.50 -27.80
C GLN A 552 8.87 -7.95 -28.01
N ILE A 553 9.01 -8.71 -26.93
CA ILE A 553 9.58 -10.05 -26.99
C ILE A 553 8.49 -11.06 -26.60
N PRO A 554 8.09 -11.98 -27.50
CA PRO A 554 7.17 -13.04 -27.13
C PRO A 554 7.86 -14.01 -26.18
N ALA A 555 7.16 -14.41 -25.11
CA ALA A 555 7.71 -15.34 -24.12
C ALA A 555 8.12 -16.68 -24.74
N GLU A 556 7.47 -17.10 -25.83
CA GLU A 556 7.79 -18.34 -26.55
C GLU A 556 9.16 -18.29 -27.24
N ALA A 557 9.69 -17.08 -27.50
CA ALA A 557 11.05 -16.93 -28.03
C ALA A 557 12.13 -17.17 -26.96
N ALA A 558 11.75 -17.25 -25.68
CA ALA A 558 12.67 -17.49 -24.59
C ALA A 558 12.88 -18.97 -24.31
N THR A 559 14.12 -19.32 -23.99
CA THR A 559 14.40 -20.51 -23.21
C THR A 559 14.32 -20.14 -21.74
N TRP A 560 13.29 -20.64 -21.06
CA TRP A 560 13.06 -20.43 -19.62
C TRP A 560 13.78 -21.49 -18.79
N LYS A 561 14.30 -21.07 -17.62
CA LYS A 561 14.88 -21.95 -16.63
C LYS A 561 14.50 -21.46 -15.23
N VAL A 562 14.00 -22.36 -14.39
CA VAL A 562 13.76 -22.10 -12.96
C VAL A 562 14.85 -22.79 -12.15
N THR A 563 15.46 -22.07 -11.21
CA THR A 563 16.47 -22.62 -10.29
C THR A 563 16.21 -22.13 -8.88
N PRO A 564 16.03 -23.02 -7.87
CA PRO A 564 15.81 -24.47 -7.96
C PRO A 564 14.53 -24.85 -8.72
N SER A 565 14.52 -25.99 -9.43
CA SER A 565 13.41 -26.39 -10.31
C SER A 565 12.18 -26.93 -9.57
N ASP A 566 12.28 -27.17 -8.26
CA ASP A 566 11.21 -27.67 -7.38
C ASP A 566 10.41 -26.56 -6.69
N LEU A 567 10.74 -25.29 -6.95
CA LEU A 567 10.00 -24.12 -6.45
C LEU A 567 8.93 -23.62 -7.43
N GLY A 568 8.89 -24.13 -8.65
CA GLY A 568 7.88 -23.76 -9.61
C GLY A 568 8.25 -24.11 -11.04
N THR A 569 7.36 -23.78 -11.96
CA THR A 569 7.54 -23.99 -13.40
C THR A 569 7.18 -22.74 -14.17
N VAL A 570 7.82 -22.51 -15.32
CA VAL A 570 7.41 -21.48 -16.28
C VAL A 570 6.97 -22.20 -17.54
N ASP A 571 5.77 -21.91 -18.00
CA ASP A 571 5.31 -22.44 -19.28
C ASP A 571 5.93 -21.69 -20.48
N ALA A 572 5.66 -22.16 -21.70
CA ALA A 572 6.19 -21.53 -22.90
C ALA A 572 5.71 -20.07 -23.10
N HIS A 573 4.64 -19.66 -22.43
CA HIS A 573 4.04 -18.34 -22.51
C HIS A 573 4.48 -17.41 -21.37
N GLY A 574 5.43 -17.84 -20.53
CA GLY A 574 5.98 -17.03 -19.46
C GLY A 574 5.12 -17.02 -18.19
N LEU A 575 4.10 -17.87 -18.07
CA LEU A 575 3.34 -17.99 -16.83
C LEU A 575 4.16 -18.83 -15.84
N PHE A 576 4.64 -18.18 -14.78
CA PHE A 576 5.25 -18.86 -13.65
C PHE A 576 4.15 -19.39 -12.72
N SER A 577 4.26 -20.66 -12.33
CA SER A 577 3.42 -21.30 -11.32
C SER A 577 4.29 -21.74 -10.15
N ALA A 578 4.07 -21.12 -8.99
CA ALA A 578 4.74 -21.47 -7.74
C ALA A 578 4.38 -22.89 -7.30
N ASP A 579 5.34 -23.60 -6.70
CA ASP A 579 5.06 -24.91 -6.12
C ASP A 579 4.07 -24.80 -4.94
N PRO A 580 3.08 -25.70 -4.82
CA PRO A 580 2.09 -25.64 -3.74
C PRO A 580 2.60 -26.17 -2.39
N SER A 581 3.77 -26.83 -2.36
CA SER A 581 4.28 -27.53 -1.17
C SER A 581 5.68 -27.09 -0.74
N ASN A 582 6.50 -26.62 -1.68
CA ASN A 582 7.84 -26.12 -1.43
C ASN A 582 7.83 -24.59 -1.40
N GLY A 583 8.70 -24.02 -0.56
CA GLY A 583 8.92 -22.59 -0.50
C GLY A 583 10.41 -22.24 -0.49
N GLY A 584 10.76 -21.06 -0.99
CA GLY A 584 12.15 -20.63 -1.16
C GLY A 584 12.28 -19.51 -2.20
N LEU A 585 13.51 -19.16 -2.56
CA LEU A 585 13.80 -18.18 -3.62
C LEU A 585 14.13 -18.90 -4.93
N ALA A 586 13.40 -18.58 -5.99
CA ALA A 586 13.60 -19.10 -7.33
C ALA A 586 14.17 -18.02 -8.27
N ASP A 587 15.27 -18.31 -8.95
CA ASP A 587 15.75 -17.55 -10.10
C ASP A 587 15.11 -18.08 -11.38
N VAL A 588 14.30 -17.23 -12.00
CA VAL A 588 13.63 -17.51 -13.27
C VAL A 588 14.33 -16.79 -14.40
N THR A 589 15.17 -17.52 -15.13
CA THR A 589 16.01 -16.98 -16.21
C THR A 589 15.35 -17.16 -17.58
N ALA A 590 15.26 -16.08 -18.35
CA ALA A 590 14.91 -16.07 -19.76
C ALA A 590 16.14 -15.81 -20.63
N THR A 591 16.31 -16.58 -21.71
CA THR A 591 17.33 -16.31 -22.74
C THR A 591 16.69 -16.16 -24.10
N VAL A 592 16.92 -15.02 -24.76
CA VAL A 592 16.34 -14.65 -26.06
C VAL A 592 17.40 -13.98 -26.93
N ALA A 593 17.56 -14.42 -28.18
CA ALA A 593 18.41 -13.75 -29.18
C ALA A 593 19.84 -13.40 -28.67
N GLY A 594 20.41 -14.29 -27.85
CA GLY A 594 21.76 -14.16 -27.27
C GLY A 594 21.87 -13.31 -26.00
N ALA A 595 20.78 -12.69 -25.53
CA ALA A 595 20.73 -11.97 -24.25
C ALA A 595 19.99 -12.80 -23.19
N THR A 596 20.36 -12.59 -21.93
CA THR A 596 19.79 -13.29 -20.77
C THR A 596 19.35 -12.28 -19.73
N ALA A 597 18.23 -12.55 -19.06
CA ALA A 597 17.71 -11.79 -17.94
C ALA A 597 17.02 -12.74 -16.96
N SER A 598 16.88 -12.33 -15.71
CA SER A 598 16.23 -13.14 -14.67
C SER A 598 15.18 -12.33 -13.91
N SER A 599 14.19 -13.03 -13.38
CA SER A 599 13.29 -12.57 -12.33
C SER A 599 13.53 -13.40 -11.07
N SER A 600 13.58 -12.76 -9.91
CA SER A 600 13.76 -13.41 -8.60
C SER A 600 12.40 -13.56 -7.92
N ILE A 601 11.90 -14.78 -7.81
CA ILE A 601 10.56 -15.07 -7.29
C ILE A 601 10.68 -15.78 -5.95
N ALA A 602 10.21 -15.13 -4.87
CA ALA A 602 9.99 -15.81 -3.60
C ALA A 602 8.70 -16.63 -3.69
N VAL A 603 8.79 -17.90 -3.32
CA VAL A 603 7.70 -18.87 -3.39
C VAL A 603 7.33 -19.33 -1.98
N GLY A 604 6.06 -19.23 -1.64
CA GLY A 604 5.54 -19.61 -0.34
C GLY A 604 6.03 -18.69 0.77
N SER A 605 6.24 -19.27 1.95
CA SER A 605 6.76 -18.53 3.11
C SER A 605 7.72 -19.39 3.90
N VAL A 606 8.69 -18.76 4.54
CA VAL A 606 9.46 -19.39 5.62
C VAL A 606 8.62 -19.28 6.89
N THR A 607 8.40 -20.41 7.56
CA THR A 607 7.47 -20.46 8.69
C THR A 607 8.20 -20.64 10.01
N LYS A 608 7.87 -19.85 11.03
CA LYS A 608 8.21 -20.16 12.42
C LYS A 608 6.96 -20.53 13.21
N THR A 609 6.96 -21.71 13.82
CA THR A 609 5.87 -22.13 14.70
C THR A 609 5.83 -21.24 15.95
N ILE A 610 4.69 -20.59 16.17
CA ILE A 610 4.37 -19.84 17.39
C ILE A 610 3.85 -20.81 18.44
N ASP A 611 2.85 -21.63 18.08
CA ASP A 611 2.31 -22.69 18.93
C ASP A 611 1.82 -23.84 18.03
N PRO A 612 2.14 -25.11 18.35
CA PRO A 612 1.70 -26.25 17.55
C PRO A 612 0.18 -26.47 17.57
N MET A 613 -0.54 -25.82 18.50
CA MET A 613 -1.98 -25.99 18.75
C MET A 613 -2.36 -27.46 18.97
N SER A 614 -1.65 -28.14 19.88
CA SER A 614 -1.85 -29.56 20.17
C SER A 614 -2.23 -29.85 21.64
N SER A 615 -2.33 -28.83 22.50
CA SER A 615 -2.57 -29.00 23.94
C SER A 615 -3.68 -28.08 24.47
N LEU A 616 -4.58 -28.66 25.26
CA LEU A 616 -5.58 -27.93 26.03
C LEU A 616 -4.97 -27.21 27.24
N ASP A 617 -3.71 -27.44 27.59
CA ASP A 617 -3.02 -26.62 28.60
C ASP A 617 -2.74 -25.21 28.08
N ASN A 618 -2.58 -25.06 26.76
CA ASN A 618 -2.33 -23.78 26.10
C ASN A 618 -3.61 -23.13 25.59
N TRP A 619 -4.66 -23.89 25.24
CA TRP A 619 -5.86 -23.34 24.60
C TRP A 619 -7.16 -23.73 25.31
N ARG A 620 -8.18 -22.88 25.18
CA ARG A 620 -9.56 -23.18 25.58
C ARG A 620 -10.57 -22.57 24.62
N LEU A 621 -11.74 -23.19 24.55
CA LEU A 621 -12.94 -22.54 24.03
C LEU A 621 -13.44 -21.54 25.09
N SER A 622 -13.30 -20.23 24.82
CA SER A 622 -13.71 -19.17 25.74
C SER A 622 -15.16 -18.73 25.53
N THR A 623 -15.61 -18.67 24.28
CA THR A 623 -16.95 -18.20 23.93
C THR A 623 -17.63 -19.23 23.04
N ASN A 624 -18.88 -19.55 23.37
CA ASN A 624 -19.79 -20.33 22.53
C ASN A 624 -21.16 -19.64 22.57
N SER A 625 -21.45 -18.81 21.56
CA SER A 625 -22.74 -18.11 21.45
C SER A 625 -23.76 -18.87 20.59
N THR A 626 -23.45 -20.09 20.17
CA THR A 626 -24.34 -20.92 19.34
C THR A 626 -25.60 -21.37 20.10
N GLY A 627 -25.57 -21.42 21.43
CA GLY A 627 -26.63 -22.03 22.24
C GLY A 627 -26.74 -23.55 22.09
N LYS A 628 -25.77 -24.19 21.42
CA LYS A 628 -25.62 -25.64 21.25
C LYS A 628 -24.29 -26.10 21.87
N PRO A 629 -24.16 -27.39 22.24
CA PRO A 629 -22.88 -27.92 22.73
C PRO A 629 -21.78 -27.79 21.66
N ALA A 630 -20.62 -27.29 22.06
CA ALA A 630 -19.39 -27.32 21.29
C ALA A 630 -18.24 -27.76 22.20
N THR A 631 -17.31 -28.56 21.68
CA THR A 631 -16.22 -29.15 22.48
C THR A 631 -14.89 -28.94 21.77
N LEU A 632 -13.92 -28.38 22.49
CA LEU A 632 -12.52 -28.37 22.09
C LEU A 632 -11.80 -29.55 22.77
N SER A 633 -11.12 -30.38 21.99
CA SER A 633 -10.39 -31.57 22.47
C SER A 633 -9.02 -31.67 21.80
N ALA A 634 -8.07 -32.39 22.42
CA ALA A 634 -6.83 -32.75 21.74
C ALA A 634 -7.06 -33.99 20.85
N ASP A 635 -6.43 -34.03 19.68
CA ASP A 635 -6.58 -35.10 18.70
C ASP A 635 -5.20 -35.68 18.29
N PRO A 636 -4.68 -36.65 19.07
CA PRO A 636 -3.36 -37.23 18.82
C PRO A 636 -3.26 -37.95 17.48
N GLY A 637 -2.13 -37.77 16.78
CA GLY A 637 -1.87 -38.40 15.48
C GLY A 637 -2.52 -37.70 14.28
N VAL A 638 -3.38 -36.69 14.50
CA VAL A 638 -3.88 -35.79 13.45
C VAL A 638 -3.02 -34.53 13.47
N VAL A 639 -2.08 -34.43 12.54
CA VAL A 639 -1.09 -33.35 12.48
C VAL A 639 -1.20 -32.55 11.19
N ALA A 640 -0.91 -31.25 11.28
CA ALA A 640 -0.81 -30.36 10.11
C ALA A 640 0.39 -30.75 9.22
N PRO A 641 0.35 -30.42 7.92
CA PRO A 641 1.49 -30.63 7.01
C PRO A 641 2.78 -30.02 7.58
N GLY A 642 3.89 -30.76 7.49
CA GLY A 642 5.20 -30.31 7.99
C GLY A 642 5.36 -30.25 9.52
N SER A 643 4.31 -30.52 10.30
CA SER A 643 4.37 -30.44 11.76
C SER A 643 5.07 -31.65 12.40
N THR A 644 5.91 -31.39 13.40
CA THR A 644 6.51 -32.41 14.28
C THR A 644 5.74 -32.61 15.59
N ALA A 645 4.58 -31.97 15.75
CA ALA A 645 3.76 -32.07 16.95
C ALA A 645 3.14 -33.47 17.10
N SER A 646 2.65 -33.79 18.31
CA SER A 646 2.00 -35.08 18.59
C SER A 646 0.55 -35.18 18.11
N GLY A 647 -0.07 -34.06 17.72
CA GLY A 647 -1.46 -33.98 17.29
C GLY A 647 -1.89 -32.53 17.01
N SER A 648 -3.20 -32.29 17.05
CA SER A 648 -3.84 -30.98 16.86
C SER A 648 -4.97 -30.76 17.87
N LEU A 649 -5.64 -29.61 17.82
CA LEU A 649 -6.87 -29.36 18.57
C LEU A 649 -8.08 -29.55 17.65
N LYS A 650 -9.04 -30.37 18.09
CA LYS A 650 -10.29 -30.65 17.38
C LYS A 650 -11.44 -29.90 18.02
N LEU A 651 -12.16 -29.13 17.20
CA LEU A 651 -13.38 -28.43 17.55
C LEU A 651 -14.59 -29.16 16.96
N ASP A 652 -15.37 -29.80 17.82
CA ASP A 652 -16.69 -30.34 17.48
C ASP A 652 -17.77 -29.30 17.75
N TYR A 653 -18.61 -28.99 16.76
CA TYR A 653 -19.55 -27.88 16.83
C TYR A 653 -20.92 -28.17 16.23
N SER A 654 -21.89 -27.32 16.60
CA SER A 654 -23.22 -27.25 15.99
C SER A 654 -23.64 -25.79 15.84
N MET A 655 -23.90 -25.37 14.60
CA MET A 655 -24.41 -24.06 14.24
C MET A 655 -25.91 -24.16 13.96
N PRO A 656 -26.78 -23.61 14.83
CA PRO A 656 -28.21 -23.60 14.55
C PRO A 656 -28.57 -22.52 13.54
N ALA A 657 -29.59 -22.80 12.73
CA ALA A 657 -30.21 -21.80 11.86
C ALA A 657 -30.79 -20.64 12.68
N GLY A 658 -30.79 -19.44 12.08
CA GLY A 658 -31.48 -18.27 12.60
C GLY A 658 -30.59 -17.04 12.73
N SER A 659 -31.23 -15.88 12.90
CA SER A 659 -30.59 -14.56 12.84
C SER A 659 -29.47 -14.35 13.86
N GLY A 660 -28.51 -13.49 13.49
CA GLY A 660 -27.42 -13.01 14.33
C GLY A 660 -26.19 -13.92 14.31
N VAL A 661 -25.09 -13.42 14.86
CA VAL A 661 -23.79 -14.10 14.85
C VAL A 661 -23.77 -15.26 15.86
N LYS A 662 -23.30 -16.43 15.44
CA LYS A 662 -23.05 -17.63 16.26
C LYS A 662 -21.54 -17.88 16.26
N GLN A 663 -20.86 -17.75 17.39
CA GLN A 663 -19.38 -17.73 17.48
C GLN A 663 -18.83 -18.84 18.36
N LEU A 664 -17.61 -19.27 18.03
CA LEU A 664 -16.80 -20.25 18.73
C LEU A 664 -15.36 -19.73 18.83
N VAL A 665 -15.00 -19.20 20.00
CA VAL A 665 -13.71 -18.52 20.22
C VAL A 665 -12.71 -19.38 20.97
N LEU A 666 -11.63 -19.74 20.29
CA LEU A 666 -10.44 -20.34 20.86
C LEU A 666 -9.52 -19.23 21.35
N VAL A 667 -9.14 -19.25 22.62
CA VAL A 667 -8.18 -18.30 23.20
C VAL A 667 -7.01 -19.03 23.85
N PRO A 668 -5.80 -18.48 23.79
CA PRO A 668 -4.68 -19.04 24.52
C PRO A 668 -4.83 -18.74 26.03
N LYS A 669 -4.31 -19.65 26.85
CA LYS A 669 -4.21 -19.54 28.32
C LYS A 669 -2.87 -18.94 28.74
N VAL A 670 -1.94 -18.80 27.80
CA VAL A 670 -0.59 -18.25 27.94
C VAL A 670 -0.41 -17.10 26.96
N THR A 671 0.54 -16.21 27.20
CA THR A 671 0.92 -15.20 26.19
C THR A 671 1.65 -15.91 25.05
N LEU A 672 1.05 -15.91 23.87
CA LEU A 672 1.69 -16.34 22.63
C LEU A 672 2.21 -15.11 21.91
N ALA A 673 3.47 -15.15 21.46
CA ALA A 673 4.07 -14.04 20.76
C ALA A 673 5.00 -14.50 19.62
N THR A 674 5.20 -13.61 18.65
CA THR A 674 6.18 -13.77 17.58
C THR A 674 6.95 -12.46 17.37
N ASP A 675 8.15 -12.55 16.83
CA ASP A 675 9.07 -11.42 16.66
C ASP A 675 9.56 -11.38 15.21
N THR A 676 10.46 -10.45 14.91
CA THR A 676 11.27 -10.45 13.70
C THR A 676 12.13 -11.72 13.59
N ASP A 677 12.48 -12.11 12.37
CA ASP A 677 13.43 -13.18 12.07
C ASP A 677 14.54 -12.65 11.16
N ASN A 678 15.78 -12.59 11.65
CA ASN A 678 16.93 -12.06 10.92
C ASN A 678 16.64 -10.68 10.28
N GLY A 679 16.02 -9.77 11.04
CA GLY A 679 15.67 -8.43 10.55
C GLY A 679 14.46 -8.36 9.63
N GLN A 680 13.72 -9.46 9.44
CA GLN A 680 12.46 -9.50 8.69
C GLN A 680 11.26 -9.56 9.62
N VAL A 681 10.29 -8.70 9.39
CA VAL A 681 8.96 -8.83 10.00
C VAL A 681 8.17 -9.94 9.30
N PRO A 682 7.31 -10.68 10.02
CA PRO A 682 6.39 -11.60 9.40
C PRO A 682 5.44 -10.84 8.47
N THR A 683 5.26 -11.36 7.26
CA THR A 683 4.29 -10.86 6.27
C THR A 683 2.86 -11.28 6.64
N GLY A 684 2.72 -12.34 7.43
CA GLY A 684 1.43 -12.77 7.92
C GLY A 684 1.50 -13.75 9.09
N ILE A 685 0.36 -14.02 9.70
CA ILE A 685 0.19 -15.11 10.67
C ILE A 685 -0.73 -16.16 10.06
N GLY A 686 -0.27 -17.41 10.04
CA GLY A 686 -0.97 -18.56 9.52
C GLY A 686 -1.46 -19.52 10.60
N VAL A 687 -2.60 -20.17 10.35
CA VAL A 687 -3.08 -21.32 11.12
C VAL A 687 -3.55 -22.41 10.16
N TRP A 688 -3.09 -23.65 10.37
CA TRP A 688 -3.60 -24.77 9.59
C TRP A 688 -4.98 -25.17 10.10
N ILE A 689 -5.93 -25.31 9.17
CA ILE A 689 -7.30 -25.70 9.45
C ILE A 689 -7.64 -26.91 8.60
N LYS A 690 -7.96 -28.01 9.28
CA LYS A 690 -8.51 -29.21 8.66
C LYS A 690 -10.02 -29.05 8.57
N GLY A 691 -10.51 -28.68 7.39
CA GLY A 691 -11.92 -28.49 7.14
C GLY A 691 -12.69 -29.81 6.99
N ASP A 692 -13.99 -29.74 7.24
CA ASP A 692 -15.00 -30.79 7.01
C ASP A 692 -15.95 -30.47 5.85
N GLY A 693 -15.69 -29.37 5.12
CA GLY A 693 -16.49 -28.91 3.99
C GLY A 693 -17.82 -28.26 4.34
N ASN A 694 -18.13 -28.01 5.61
CA ASN A 694 -19.43 -27.47 6.02
C ASN A 694 -19.57 -25.95 5.87
N GLY A 695 -18.52 -25.24 5.46
CA GLY A 695 -18.60 -23.80 5.15
C GLY A 695 -18.72 -22.89 6.37
N ILE A 696 -18.11 -23.26 7.51
CA ILE A 696 -18.02 -22.36 8.67
C ILE A 696 -17.12 -21.16 8.33
N GLU A 697 -17.52 -19.96 8.75
CA GLU A 697 -16.78 -18.73 8.49
C GLU A 697 -15.60 -18.59 9.45
N LEU A 698 -14.43 -18.26 8.91
CA LEU A 698 -13.26 -17.74 9.60
C LEU A 698 -13.37 -16.23 9.57
N ALA A 699 -13.65 -15.63 10.71
CA ALA A 699 -14.10 -14.24 10.65
C ALA A 699 -12.96 -13.22 10.47
N GLU A 700 -13.37 -11.95 10.44
CA GLU A 700 -12.58 -10.78 10.05
C GLU A 700 -11.62 -10.15 11.10
N ARG A 701 -11.59 -10.55 12.37
CA ARG A 701 -10.81 -9.87 13.44
C ARG A 701 -10.25 -10.85 14.48
N TYR A 702 -9.03 -11.38 14.34
CA TYR A 702 -8.66 -12.57 15.14
C TYR A 702 -7.32 -12.58 15.85
N ILE A 703 -6.25 -12.00 15.32
CA ILE A 703 -4.99 -11.94 16.07
C ILE A 703 -4.83 -10.54 16.62
N GLY A 704 -4.99 -10.39 17.94
CA GLY A 704 -4.69 -9.16 18.65
C GLY A 704 -3.19 -8.96 18.75
N VAL A 705 -2.60 -8.31 17.75
CA VAL A 705 -1.20 -7.89 17.73
C VAL A 705 -1.11 -6.50 18.32
N ASN A 706 -0.55 -6.38 19.52
CA ASN A 706 -0.43 -5.10 20.25
C ASN A 706 -1.77 -4.34 20.36
N GLY A 707 -2.88 -5.08 20.42
CA GLY A 707 -4.24 -4.52 20.55
C GLY A 707 -5.03 -4.36 19.24
N THR A 708 -4.43 -4.59 18.07
CA THR A 708 -5.09 -4.49 16.75
C THR A 708 -5.48 -5.87 16.21
N SER A 709 -6.65 -6.01 15.59
CA SER A 709 -7.18 -7.27 15.04
C SER A 709 -7.05 -7.34 13.52
N THR A 710 -6.61 -8.48 12.96
CA THR A 710 -6.54 -8.76 11.50
C THR A 710 -7.39 -9.98 11.07
N THR A 711 -7.78 -10.06 9.80
CA THR A 711 -8.62 -11.10 9.18
C THR A 711 -7.81 -12.28 8.65
N LEU A 712 -8.30 -13.52 8.82
CA LEU A 712 -7.73 -14.71 8.18
C LEU A 712 -8.39 -14.97 6.81
N TYR A 713 -7.59 -15.23 5.77
CA TYR A 713 -8.04 -15.63 4.45
C TYR A 713 -7.63 -17.06 4.09
N PRO A 714 -8.47 -17.82 3.38
CA PRO A 714 -9.84 -17.49 2.98
C PRO A 714 -10.78 -17.38 4.19
N THR A 715 -11.86 -16.61 4.09
CA THR A 715 -12.80 -16.34 5.20
C THR A 715 -13.81 -17.45 5.44
N PHE A 716 -13.80 -18.55 4.67
CA PHE A 716 -14.74 -19.66 4.84
C PHE A 716 -14.06 -21.02 4.68
N VAL A 717 -14.33 -21.96 5.60
CA VAL A 717 -13.84 -23.34 5.55
C VAL A 717 -14.79 -24.22 4.74
N THR A 718 -14.72 -24.11 3.41
CA THR A 718 -15.53 -24.91 2.47
C THR A 718 -14.81 -26.16 1.95
N TRP A 719 -13.53 -26.34 2.30
CA TRP A 719 -12.71 -27.47 1.86
C TRP A 719 -12.72 -28.65 2.85
N ASN A 720 -12.25 -29.79 2.35
CA ASN A 720 -11.91 -30.95 3.17
C ASN A 720 -10.39 -31.06 3.29
N GLY A 721 -9.90 -31.48 4.46
CA GLY A 721 -8.46 -31.64 4.68
C GLY A 721 -7.76 -30.33 5.10
N TRP A 722 -6.43 -30.35 5.18
CA TRP A 722 -5.64 -29.25 5.72
C TRP A 722 -5.42 -28.14 4.68
N HIS A 723 -5.78 -26.90 5.04
CA HIS A 723 -5.38 -25.69 4.34
C HIS A 723 -4.86 -24.67 5.35
N LEU A 724 -3.92 -23.83 4.91
CA LEU A 724 -3.37 -22.75 5.72
C LEU A 724 -4.22 -21.51 5.51
N ALA A 725 -4.88 -21.02 6.57
CA ALA A 725 -5.53 -19.72 6.58
C ALA A 725 -4.53 -18.67 7.06
N VAL A 726 -4.42 -17.55 6.35
CA VAL A 726 -3.37 -16.52 6.55
C VAL A 726 -3.99 -15.16 6.78
N ALA A 727 -3.52 -14.48 7.83
CA ALA A 727 -3.82 -13.07 8.06
C ALA A 727 -2.61 -12.24 7.64
N GLN A 728 -2.78 -11.42 6.60
CA GLN A 728 -1.75 -10.48 6.18
C GLN A 728 -1.59 -9.41 7.27
N LEU A 729 -0.34 -9.02 7.54
CA LEU A 729 -0.03 -7.99 8.52
C LEU A 729 0.21 -6.65 7.80
N PRO A 730 -0.35 -5.53 8.30
CA PRO A 730 -0.07 -4.21 7.76
C PRO A 730 1.39 -3.81 7.99
N ALA A 731 1.84 -2.81 7.23
CA ALA A 731 3.10 -2.12 7.47
C ALA A 731 3.08 -1.34 8.81
N GLY A 732 4.25 -1.11 9.41
CA GLY A 732 4.45 -0.27 10.61
C GLY A 732 4.07 -0.94 11.94
N MET A 733 3.91 -2.27 11.97
CA MET A 733 3.57 -3.02 13.18
C MET A 733 4.72 -3.02 14.20
N GLN A 734 4.38 -2.87 15.48
CA GLN A 734 5.35 -2.95 16.59
C GLN A 734 5.56 -4.39 17.07
N PHE A 735 6.79 -4.77 17.40
CA PHE A 735 7.16 -6.13 17.81
C PHE A 735 7.62 -6.18 19.28
N PRO A 736 7.47 -7.33 19.99
CA PRO A 736 6.90 -8.60 19.52
C PRO A 736 5.38 -8.55 19.38
N LEU A 737 4.85 -9.26 18.37
CA LEU A 737 3.41 -9.39 18.15
C LEU A 737 2.82 -10.40 19.13
N THR A 738 1.78 -10.01 19.87
CA THR A 738 1.01 -10.93 20.70
C THR A 738 -0.14 -11.58 19.92
N ILE A 739 -0.55 -12.80 20.30
CA ILE A 739 -1.68 -13.51 19.69
C ILE A 739 -2.79 -13.68 20.71
N SER A 740 -3.99 -13.19 20.38
CA SER A 740 -5.10 -13.10 21.33
C SER A 740 -6.19 -14.17 21.17
N PHE A 741 -6.59 -14.58 19.96
CA PHE A 741 -7.64 -15.59 19.74
C PHE A 741 -7.66 -16.15 18.30
N VAL A 742 -8.51 -17.15 18.07
CA VAL A 742 -8.97 -17.63 16.74
C VAL A 742 -10.47 -17.89 16.89
N ASP A 743 -11.33 -17.34 16.03
CA ASP A 743 -12.77 -17.59 16.11
C ASP A 743 -13.44 -17.94 14.78
N PHE A 744 -14.37 -18.86 14.96
CA PHE A 744 -15.15 -19.50 13.92
C PHE A 744 -16.60 -19.13 14.15
N LEU A 745 -17.24 -18.55 13.14
CA LEU A 745 -18.60 -18.08 13.28
C LEU A 745 -19.51 -18.46 12.12
N ALA A 746 -20.79 -18.16 12.32
CA ALA A 746 -21.80 -18.16 11.29
C ALA A 746 -22.68 -16.93 11.49
N ILE A 747 -22.85 -16.12 10.44
CA ILE A 747 -23.75 -14.97 10.45
C ILE A 747 -25.10 -15.40 9.89
N SER A 748 -26.13 -15.41 10.74
CA SER A 748 -27.52 -15.67 10.33
C SER A 748 -27.72 -16.92 9.43
N PRO A 749 -27.16 -18.10 9.77
CA PRO A 749 -27.23 -19.27 8.89
C PRO A 749 -28.67 -19.68 8.58
N SER A 750 -28.95 -19.99 7.32
CA SER A 750 -30.30 -20.35 6.83
C SER A 750 -30.70 -21.79 7.21
N THR A 751 -29.73 -22.67 7.44
CA THR A 751 -29.94 -24.06 7.87
C THR A 751 -29.05 -24.39 9.06
N SER A 752 -29.47 -25.38 9.86
CA SER A 752 -28.64 -25.86 10.97
C SER A 752 -27.65 -26.89 10.45
N TYR A 753 -26.39 -26.77 10.83
CA TYR A 753 -25.34 -27.72 10.47
C TYR A 753 -24.44 -28.02 11.68
N SER A 754 -23.77 -29.16 11.64
CA SER A 754 -22.85 -29.60 12.68
C SER A 754 -21.63 -30.22 12.02
N GLY A 755 -20.49 -30.08 12.67
CA GLY A 755 -19.21 -30.41 12.06
C GLY A 755 -18.10 -30.62 13.06
N SER A 756 -16.93 -30.92 12.51
CA SER A 756 -15.69 -31.15 13.24
C SER A 756 -14.53 -30.60 12.43
N LEU A 757 -13.81 -29.62 12.97
CA LEU A 757 -12.57 -29.13 12.36
C LEU A 757 -11.38 -29.34 13.28
N ASN A 758 -10.18 -29.48 12.71
CA ASN A 758 -8.94 -29.43 13.48
C ASN A 758 -8.21 -28.13 13.20
N VAL A 759 -7.59 -27.56 14.21
CA VAL A 759 -6.65 -26.44 14.10
C VAL A 759 -5.27 -26.90 14.56
N GLY A 760 -4.23 -26.50 13.83
CA GLY A 760 -2.86 -26.91 14.08
C GLY A 760 -1.85 -25.86 13.62
N GLY A 761 -0.66 -25.88 14.21
CA GLY A 761 0.50 -25.14 13.70
C GLY A 761 0.25 -23.65 13.48
N LEU A 762 -0.11 -22.92 14.54
CA LEU A 762 -0.12 -21.46 14.52
C LEU A 762 1.32 -20.97 14.28
N GLN A 763 1.52 -20.20 13.22
CA GLN A 763 2.84 -19.89 12.70
C GLN A 763 2.95 -18.46 12.16
N ALA A 764 4.10 -17.83 12.37
CA ALA A 764 4.49 -16.62 11.68
C ALA A 764 5.06 -16.98 10.31
N LEU A 765 4.69 -16.20 9.29
CA LEU A 765 5.10 -16.37 7.90
C LEU A 765 6.05 -15.22 7.55
N TYR A 766 7.23 -15.54 7.04
CA TYR A 766 8.22 -14.58 6.57
C TYR A 766 8.41 -14.75 5.07
N SER A 767 8.75 -13.67 4.37
CA SER A 767 9.15 -13.79 2.97
C SER A 767 10.38 -14.70 2.86
N PRO A 768 10.40 -15.68 1.95
CA PRO A 768 11.60 -16.44 1.62
C PRO A 768 12.72 -15.60 0.99
N ARG A 769 12.41 -14.37 0.54
CA ARG A 769 13.40 -13.45 0.00
C ARG A 769 14.38 -13.07 1.11
N PRO A 770 15.69 -13.28 0.94
CA PRO A 770 16.65 -12.85 1.94
C PRO A 770 16.64 -11.33 2.04
N VAL A 771 16.98 -10.82 3.22
CA VAL A 771 17.27 -9.39 3.39
C VAL A 771 18.40 -9.02 2.42
N THR A 772 18.21 -7.94 1.66
CA THR A 772 19.27 -7.37 0.84
C THR A 772 20.41 -6.92 1.75
N THR A 773 21.56 -7.59 1.69
CA THR A 773 22.79 -7.14 2.34
C THR A 773 23.57 -6.30 1.34
N PRO A 774 23.76 -4.99 1.59
CA PRO A 774 24.56 -4.16 0.71
C PRO A 774 26.00 -4.66 0.58
N ALA A 775 26.63 -4.42 -0.58
CA ALA A 775 28.04 -4.76 -0.76
C ALA A 775 28.93 -3.77 0.02
N TYR A 776 29.80 -4.30 0.88
CA TYR A 776 30.75 -3.45 1.61
C TYR A 776 31.88 -2.95 0.70
N HIS A 777 32.08 -1.64 0.70
CA HIS A 777 33.23 -0.97 0.15
C HIS A 777 33.77 -0.02 1.23
N ALA A 778 35.08 -0.03 1.49
CA ALA A 778 35.67 0.86 2.48
C ALA A 778 35.38 2.34 2.15
N VAL A 779 35.54 2.70 0.87
CA VAL A 779 35.12 3.99 0.29
C VAL A 779 34.56 3.71 -1.11
N PRO A 780 33.24 3.84 -1.36
CA PRO A 780 32.63 3.69 -2.67
C PRO A 780 33.03 4.80 -3.66
N GLN A 781 32.62 4.64 -4.92
CA GLN A 781 32.82 5.68 -5.94
C GLN A 781 31.84 6.84 -5.70
N ASN A 782 32.32 7.86 -4.99
CA ASN A 782 31.55 9.05 -4.67
C ASN A 782 31.27 9.95 -5.88
N PRO A 783 30.14 10.69 -5.87
CA PRO A 783 29.90 11.75 -6.84
C PRO A 783 30.93 12.88 -6.68
N ASP A 784 31.19 13.64 -7.75
CA ASP A 784 32.25 14.67 -7.79
C ASP A 784 32.15 15.77 -6.70
N TRP A 785 31.00 15.90 -6.05
CA TRP A 785 30.77 16.87 -4.97
C TRP A 785 31.03 16.30 -3.57
N LEU A 786 31.26 15.00 -3.42
CA LEU A 786 31.51 14.30 -2.16
C LEU A 786 32.90 13.68 -2.18
N SER A 787 33.77 14.02 -1.23
CA SER A 787 35.12 13.43 -1.14
C SER A 787 35.45 12.90 0.25
N TYR A 788 36.06 11.72 0.27
CA TYR A 788 36.75 11.18 1.43
C TYR A 788 38.15 11.76 1.51
N GLU A 789 38.53 12.28 2.67
CA GLU A 789 39.85 12.86 2.92
C GLU A 789 40.58 12.05 4.00
N GLU A 790 41.76 11.53 3.62
CA GLU A 790 42.65 10.81 4.54
C GLU A 790 43.16 11.64 5.71
N ASP A 791 43.16 12.96 5.54
CA ASP A 791 43.55 13.92 6.56
C ASP A 791 42.49 15.00 6.60
N SER A 792 41.81 15.15 7.74
CA SER A 792 40.90 16.28 7.94
C SER A 792 41.63 17.63 7.82
N ALA A 793 42.96 17.68 7.94
CA ALA A 793 43.73 18.88 7.64
C ALA A 793 43.70 19.30 6.15
N ASP A 794 43.27 18.41 5.23
CA ASP A 794 43.11 18.74 3.80
C ASP A 794 41.73 19.27 3.45
N PHE A 795 40.81 19.30 4.42
CA PHE A 795 39.55 20.02 4.25
C PHE A 795 39.81 21.43 3.72
N ALA A 796 38.98 21.87 2.79
CA ALA A 796 39.11 23.21 2.25
C ALA A 796 38.83 24.25 3.35
N LYS A 797 39.50 25.40 3.27
CA LYS A 797 39.60 26.33 4.41
C LYS A 797 38.31 27.07 4.78
N LYS A 798 37.25 26.99 3.97
CA LYS A 798 36.03 27.79 4.12
C LYS A 798 34.78 26.90 4.14
N GLY A 799 34.22 26.65 5.30
CA GLY A 799 33.02 25.84 5.44
C GLY A 799 32.63 25.74 6.90
N THR A 800 31.70 24.83 7.17
CA THR A 800 31.29 24.45 8.52
C THR A 800 31.55 22.96 8.68
N THR A 801 32.16 22.55 9.78
CA THR A 801 32.49 21.13 10.04
C THR A 801 31.60 20.58 11.13
N LEU A 802 30.92 19.48 10.83
CA LEU A 802 30.09 18.70 11.75
C LEU A 802 30.89 17.53 12.29
N LEU A 803 30.85 17.31 13.60
CA LEU A 803 31.24 16.03 14.21
C LEU A 803 30.02 15.11 14.25
N ALA A 804 30.21 13.84 13.90
CA ALA A 804 29.21 12.79 14.06
C ALA A 804 29.79 11.58 14.79
N GLY A 805 28.95 10.89 15.55
CA GLY A 805 29.31 9.70 16.30
C GLY A 805 28.07 9.13 16.98
N ASP A 806 28.14 7.90 17.43
CA ASP A 806 26.96 7.13 17.86
C ASP A 806 27.33 5.95 18.77
N ASP A 807 26.33 5.31 19.38
CA ASP A 807 26.46 3.97 20.00
C ASP A 807 27.43 3.95 21.21
N ALA A 808 27.45 5.03 22.00
CA ALA A 808 28.35 5.11 23.16
C ALA A 808 27.86 4.25 24.34
N HIS A 809 26.54 4.04 24.52
CA HIS A 809 25.98 3.25 25.62
C HIS A 809 26.56 3.61 27.01
N MET A 810 26.63 4.90 27.32
CA MET A 810 27.21 5.34 28.58
C MET A 810 26.25 5.12 29.75
N LEU A 811 26.81 4.64 30.86
CA LEU A 811 26.13 4.48 32.15
C LEU A 811 26.77 5.41 33.18
N ALA A 812 25.95 6.19 33.90
CA ALA A 812 26.40 7.02 35.01
C ALA A 812 27.03 6.19 36.15
N SER A 813 26.67 4.91 36.23
CA SER A 813 27.22 3.96 37.19
C SER A 813 28.59 3.38 36.78
N ASP A 814 29.02 3.57 35.53
CA ASP A 814 30.31 3.08 35.00
C ASP A 814 31.08 4.18 34.23
N PRO A 815 31.56 5.24 34.93
CA PRO A 815 32.25 6.36 34.28
C PRO A 815 33.65 6.02 33.74
N GLY A 816 34.17 4.82 34.02
CA GLY A 816 35.46 4.31 33.54
C GLY A 816 35.35 3.40 32.31
N SER A 817 34.15 3.30 31.72
CA SER A 817 33.90 2.51 30.52
C SER A 817 34.74 2.96 29.33
N VAL A 818 35.00 2.05 28.37
CA VAL A 818 35.66 2.39 27.11
C VAL A 818 34.99 3.58 26.45
N SER A 819 33.66 3.61 26.37
CA SER A 819 32.93 4.70 25.73
C SER A 819 33.13 6.05 26.41
N SER A 820 33.12 6.07 27.75
CA SER A 820 33.43 7.27 28.52
C SER A 820 34.85 7.80 28.22
N ASN A 821 35.81 6.90 28.05
CA ASN A 821 37.21 7.24 27.74
C ASN A 821 37.40 7.63 26.28
N VAL A 822 36.65 7.02 25.34
CA VAL A 822 36.63 7.42 23.94
C VAL A 822 36.11 8.86 23.83
N MET A 823 34.99 9.19 24.46
CA MET A 823 34.46 10.55 24.51
C MET A 823 35.45 11.56 25.09
N ASP A 824 36.14 11.22 26.18
CA ASP A 824 37.20 12.07 26.74
C ASP A 824 38.36 12.26 25.75
N SER A 825 38.78 11.19 25.06
CA SER A 825 39.84 11.27 24.04
C SER A 825 39.47 12.16 22.86
N ILE A 826 38.18 12.18 22.47
CA ILE A 826 37.68 13.07 21.43
C ILE A 826 37.77 14.52 21.91
N ALA A 827 37.28 14.81 23.13
CA ALA A 827 37.36 16.16 23.72
C ALA A 827 38.81 16.69 23.78
N GLU A 828 39.77 15.82 24.11
CA GLU A 828 41.21 16.15 24.09
C GLU A 828 41.76 16.35 22.67
N ARG A 829 41.25 15.60 21.70
CA ARG A 829 41.67 15.65 20.30
C ARG A 829 41.19 16.92 19.60
N LEU A 830 39.95 17.36 19.79
CA LEU A 830 39.35 18.47 19.01
C LEU A 830 40.22 19.74 18.95
N PRO A 831 40.80 20.25 20.07
CA PRO A 831 41.64 21.45 20.04
C PRO A 831 42.92 21.30 19.20
N THR A 832 43.37 20.07 18.95
CA THR A 832 44.58 19.76 18.17
C THR A 832 44.34 19.65 16.67
N LEU A 833 43.08 19.61 16.23
CA LEU A 833 42.70 19.60 14.81
C LEU A 833 43.08 20.92 14.12
N ALA A 834 43.36 20.83 12.82
CA ALA A 834 43.54 22.01 11.97
C ALA A 834 42.26 22.88 12.00
N PRO A 835 42.36 24.22 11.84
CA PRO A 835 41.20 25.10 11.98
C PRO A 835 39.97 24.71 11.14
N GLN A 836 40.17 24.21 9.92
CA GLN A 836 39.13 23.74 9.02
C GLN A 836 38.49 22.39 9.42
N ALA A 837 39.18 21.60 10.26
CA ALA A 837 38.74 20.31 10.75
C ALA A 837 38.11 20.39 12.14
N ARG A 838 38.31 21.50 12.86
CA ARG A 838 37.66 21.71 14.16
C ARG A 838 36.15 21.79 13.95
N PRO A 839 35.35 20.96 14.64
CA PRO A 839 33.92 20.99 14.46
C PRO A 839 33.34 22.30 14.98
N ASP A 840 32.37 22.84 14.25
CA ASP A 840 31.54 23.98 14.64
C ASP A 840 30.30 23.52 15.42
N ALA A 841 29.89 22.26 15.24
CA ALA A 841 28.80 21.59 15.93
C ALA A 841 29.03 20.08 15.96
N ALA A 842 28.31 19.39 16.84
CA ALA A 842 28.21 17.93 16.87
C ALA A 842 26.74 17.49 16.68
N GLN A 843 26.54 16.44 15.88
CA GLN A 843 25.28 15.70 15.75
C GLN A 843 25.57 14.26 16.07
N PHE A 844 25.17 13.81 17.25
CA PHE A 844 25.19 12.40 17.60
C PHE A 844 24.01 11.69 16.94
N LEU A 845 24.20 10.40 16.64
CA LEU A 845 23.27 9.59 15.87
C LEU A 845 22.43 8.65 16.75
N GLY A 846 22.44 8.87 18.07
CA GLY A 846 21.69 8.13 19.09
C GLY A 846 22.51 7.19 19.98
N ASP A 847 21.80 6.44 20.82
CA ASP A 847 22.34 5.43 21.75
C ASP A 847 23.58 5.94 22.54
N MET A 848 23.57 7.21 22.92
CA MET A 848 24.65 7.81 23.70
C MET A 848 24.57 7.36 25.15
N ALA A 849 23.36 7.20 25.69
CA ALA A 849 23.10 6.49 26.94
C ALA A 849 22.72 5.02 26.70
N ASP A 850 23.03 4.14 27.65
CA ASP A 850 22.70 2.70 27.53
C ASP A 850 21.21 2.39 27.81
N ASP A 851 20.54 3.27 28.56
CA ASP A 851 19.11 3.20 28.81
C ASP A 851 18.46 4.60 28.92
N GLY A 852 17.13 4.67 28.79
CA GLY A 852 16.35 5.90 28.91
C GLY A 852 16.16 6.42 30.34
N LYS A 853 16.97 6.00 31.32
CA LYS A 853 16.90 6.54 32.67
C LYS A 853 17.59 7.89 32.74
N LEU A 854 16.95 8.83 33.46
CA LEU A 854 17.43 10.20 33.58
C LEU A 854 18.91 10.34 34.02
N PRO A 855 19.46 9.56 34.99
CA PRO A 855 20.87 9.68 35.36
C PRO A 855 21.84 9.35 34.22
N ASP A 856 21.52 8.35 33.41
CA ASP A 856 22.37 7.87 32.32
C ASP A 856 22.32 8.84 31.13
N LEU A 857 21.13 9.33 30.77
CA LEU A 857 20.95 10.42 29.79
C LEU A 857 21.71 11.69 30.20
N GLN A 858 21.61 12.10 31.47
CA GLN A 858 22.34 13.29 31.98
C GLN A 858 23.85 13.10 31.98
N PHE A 859 24.33 11.87 32.23
CA PHE A 859 25.75 11.57 32.18
C PHE A 859 26.28 11.61 30.74
N ALA A 860 25.58 11.00 29.78
CA ALA A 860 25.89 11.09 28.36
C ALA A 860 25.94 12.56 27.89
N LYS A 861 24.90 13.33 28.21
CA LYS A 861 24.84 14.78 27.95
C LYS A 861 26.05 15.52 28.51
N SER A 862 26.50 15.19 29.72
CA SER A 862 27.66 15.85 30.34
C SER A 862 28.98 15.59 29.59
N LYS A 863 29.13 14.41 28.99
CA LYS A 863 30.29 14.04 28.15
C LYS A 863 30.24 14.74 26.81
N MET A 864 29.05 14.87 26.21
CA MET A 864 28.84 15.62 24.97
C MET A 864 29.11 17.13 25.18
N ASP A 865 28.63 17.71 26.29
CA ASP A 865 28.91 19.10 26.66
C ASP A 865 30.42 19.38 26.83
N ALA A 866 31.19 18.39 27.27
CA ALA A 866 32.63 18.50 27.46
C ALA A 866 33.41 18.67 26.13
N LEU A 867 32.80 18.38 24.98
CA LEU A 867 33.40 18.66 23.66
C LEU A 867 33.57 20.16 23.39
N GLY A 868 32.82 21.02 24.08
CA GLY A 868 32.94 22.47 23.97
C GLY A 868 32.40 23.07 22.67
N VAL A 869 31.56 22.32 21.94
CA VAL A 869 30.83 22.77 20.74
C VAL A 869 29.32 22.54 20.94
N PRO A 870 28.44 23.28 20.25
CA PRO A 870 27.01 22.98 20.27
C PRO A 870 26.77 21.55 19.82
N GLU A 871 26.14 20.75 20.68
CA GLU A 871 25.81 19.35 20.43
C GLU A 871 24.30 19.17 20.32
N ARG A 872 23.91 18.11 19.60
CA ARG A 872 22.56 17.59 19.53
C ARG A 872 22.63 16.09 19.41
N ASP A 873 21.58 15.44 19.87
CA ASP A 873 21.39 14.00 19.72
C ASP A 873 20.08 13.70 18.99
N ILE A 874 20.02 12.54 18.36
CA ILE A 874 18.79 11.91 17.86
C ILE A 874 18.44 10.79 18.83
N VAL A 875 17.16 10.54 19.07
CA VAL A 875 16.77 9.50 20.02
C VAL A 875 17.10 8.10 19.47
N GLY A 876 17.91 7.36 20.21
CA GLY A 876 18.17 5.93 19.96
C GLY A 876 17.20 5.00 20.69
N ASN A 877 17.13 3.74 20.28
CA ASN A 877 16.24 2.75 20.93
C ASN A 877 16.71 2.33 22.34
N HIS A 878 17.95 2.64 22.71
CA HIS A 878 18.42 2.51 24.08
C HIS A 878 18.03 3.72 24.93
N GLU A 879 17.77 4.89 24.34
CA GLU A 879 17.55 6.13 25.09
C GLU A 879 16.08 6.37 25.46
N ILE A 880 15.21 5.45 25.05
CA ILE A 880 13.81 5.38 25.46
C ILE A 880 13.66 4.53 26.73
N THR A 881 12.57 4.74 27.48
CA THR A 881 12.39 4.02 28.76
C THR A 881 11.93 2.56 28.62
N GLN A 882 11.77 2.08 27.38
CA GLN A 882 11.35 0.70 27.05
C GLN A 882 10.11 0.25 27.83
N GLY A 883 9.14 1.17 28.01
CA GLY A 883 7.86 0.92 28.67
C GLY A 883 7.84 1.12 30.19
N ALA A 884 8.90 1.64 30.81
CA ALA A 884 8.97 1.89 32.26
C ALA A 884 8.38 3.25 32.71
N ASP A 885 8.47 4.29 31.88
CA ASP A 885 7.93 5.65 32.11
C ASP A 885 7.25 6.17 30.81
N ALA A 886 6.92 7.46 30.71
CA ALA A 886 6.55 8.05 29.41
C ALA A 886 7.71 7.87 28.43
N GLU A 887 7.50 7.10 27.34
CA GLU A 887 8.57 6.43 26.60
C GLU A 887 9.76 7.33 26.23
N ASN A 888 9.50 8.50 25.63
CA ASN A 888 10.52 9.47 25.22
C ASN A 888 10.62 10.68 26.16
N GLY A 889 9.95 10.65 27.31
CA GLY A 889 9.82 11.81 28.21
C GLY A 889 11.13 12.24 28.87
N ASN A 890 11.94 11.28 29.34
CA ASN A 890 13.24 11.58 29.95
C ASN A 890 14.26 12.06 28.91
N TYR A 891 14.25 11.45 27.72
CA TYR A 891 15.05 11.90 26.59
C TYR A 891 14.70 13.35 26.24
N SER A 892 13.42 13.64 26.03
CA SER A 892 12.98 14.97 25.61
C SER A 892 13.28 16.05 26.66
N ALA A 893 13.24 15.70 27.94
CA ALA A 893 13.65 16.59 29.03
C ALA A 893 15.17 16.90 29.06
N THR A 894 15.99 16.03 28.47
CA THR A 894 17.47 16.13 28.50
C THR A 894 18.03 16.71 27.19
N PHE A 895 17.53 16.25 26.04
CA PHE A 895 18.04 16.56 24.70
C PHE A 895 17.09 17.43 23.86
N GLY A 896 15.81 17.51 24.23
CA GLY A 896 14.78 18.24 23.48
C GLY A 896 14.01 17.34 22.51
N ASP A 897 13.41 17.92 21.48
CA ASP A 897 12.58 17.22 20.50
C ASP A 897 13.28 15.96 19.94
N THR A 898 12.53 14.87 19.78
CA THR A 898 12.98 13.59 19.20
C THR A 898 13.18 13.64 17.70
N HIS A 899 12.45 14.54 17.01
CA HIS A 899 12.67 14.88 15.60
C HIS A 899 12.67 16.40 15.46
N TYR A 900 13.56 16.91 14.61
CA TYR A 900 13.77 18.36 14.45
C TYR A 900 14.59 18.67 13.20
N ALA A 901 14.65 19.95 12.82
CA ALA A 901 15.46 20.40 11.70
C ALA A 901 16.18 21.71 12.01
N TYR A 902 17.40 21.89 11.50
CA TYR A 902 18.20 23.09 11.71
C TYR A 902 19.17 23.36 10.56
N GLY A 903 19.61 24.61 10.43
CA GLY A 903 20.63 25.00 9.45
C GLY A 903 22.04 24.84 10.00
N LEU A 904 22.95 24.32 9.17
CA LEU A 904 24.37 24.19 9.48
C LEU A 904 25.21 24.71 8.31
N GLY A 905 25.71 25.94 8.42
CA GLY A 905 26.41 26.58 7.32
C GLY A 905 25.50 26.73 6.10
N ARG A 906 25.78 25.97 5.03
CA ARG A 906 24.96 25.91 3.79
C ARG A 906 24.04 24.69 3.72
N ALA A 907 24.11 23.82 4.72
CA ALA A 907 23.32 22.62 4.82
C ALA A 907 22.03 22.85 5.61
N GLN A 908 20.99 22.09 5.26
CA GLN A 908 19.85 21.84 6.14
C GLN A 908 19.99 20.43 6.71
N VAL A 909 20.00 20.31 8.03
CA VAL A 909 19.97 19.02 8.74
C VAL A 909 18.54 18.74 9.15
N ILE A 910 18.07 17.52 8.87
CA ILE A 910 16.72 17.04 9.18
C ILE A 910 16.89 15.74 9.96
N VAL A 911 16.40 15.69 11.19
CA VAL A 911 16.56 14.58 12.13
C VAL A 911 15.19 13.94 12.38
N THR A 912 15.06 12.64 12.14
CA THR A 912 13.80 11.85 12.30
C THR A 912 13.88 10.92 13.49
N ASP A 913 12.78 10.57 14.13
CA ASP A 913 12.71 9.55 15.19
C ASP A 913 12.35 8.17 14.60
N ASN A 914 13.21 7.17 14.80
CA ASN A 914 12.88 5.77 14.52
C ASN A 914 13.30 4.83 15.66
N SER A 915 13.29 5.33 16.89
CA SER A 915 13.68 4.63 18.12
C SER A 915 12.87 3.35 18.41
N HIS A 916 11.75 3.13 17.72
CA HIS A 916 10.92 1.91 17.81
C HIS A 916 11.06 0.98 16.60
N GLY A 917 12.09 1.20 15.79
CA GLY A 917 12.41 0.39 14.61
C GLY A 917 11.92 0.98 13.30
N SER A 918 11.08 2.01 13.31
CA SER A 918 10.63 2.72 12.11
C SER A 918 10.01 4.08 12.45
N LEU A 919 9.76 4.94 11.46
CA LEU A 919 9.13 6.25 11.73
C LEU A 919 7.68 6.06 12.15
N GLN A 920 6.93 5.19 11.45
CA GLN A 920 5.52 4.91 11.77
C GLN A 920 5.35 4.28 13.14
N SER A 921 6.28 3.41 13.55
CA SER A 921 6.23 2.76 14.86
C SER A 921 6.63 3.70 16.01
N SER A 922 7.42 4.76 15.73
CA SER A 922 7.81 5.81 16.68
C SER A 922 6.79 6.96 16.77
N ASP A 923 5.93 7.17 15.77
CA ASP A 923 4.91 8.23 15.75
C ASP A 923 4.06 8.35 17.04
N PRO A 924 3.66 7.26 17.72
CA PRO A 924 2.89 7.34 18.97
C PRO A 924 3.66 7.91 20.18
N PHE A 925 4.99 7.95 20.13
CA PHE A 925 5.86 8.21 21.29
C PHE A 925 6.73 9.46 21.16
N GLN A 926 6.85 9.97 19.94
CA GLN A 926 7.69 11.12 19.63
C GLN A 926 7.23 12.45 20.24
N ASP A 927 8.19 13.37 20.32
CA ASP A 927 8.02 14.78 20.62
C ASP A 927 8.71 15.63 19.53
N PRO A 928 8.03 16.56 18.84
CA PRO A 928 6.60 16.87 18.93
C PRO A 928 5.69 15.79 18.35
N THR A 929 4.49 15.67 18.91
CA THR A 929 3.45 14.72 18.44
C THR A 929 3.00 15.04 17.01
N GLY A 930 2.80 14.02 16.17
CA GLY A 930 2.32 14.16 14.81
C GLY A 930 2.56 12.89 13.99
N GLU A 931 2.43 12.98 12.67
CA GLU A 931 2.96 11.97 11.74
C GLU A 931 4.27 12.49 11.16
N GLN A 932 5.34 11.70 11.19
CA GLN A 932 6.66 12.15 10.73
C GLN A 932 6.77 12.31 9.23
N TYR A 933 6.14 11.45 8.43
CA TYR A 933 6.28 11.51 6.97
C TYR A 933 5.79 12.84 6.37
N PRO A 934 4.57 13.35 6.70
CA PRO A 934 4.16 14.68 6.29
C PRO A 934 5.13 15.79 6.75
N TRP A 935 5.66 15.68 7.97
CA TRP A 935 6.64 16.63 8.51
C TRP A 935 7.96 16.57 7.74
N LEU A 936 8.48 15.39 7.43
CA LEU A 936 9.70 15.17 6.67
C LEU A 936 9.57 15.77 5.26
N VAL A 937 8.43 15.56 4.60
CA VAL A 937 8.14 16.20 3.30
C VAL A 937 8.17 17.72 3.42
N GLN A 938 7.61 18.28 4.49
CA GLN A 938 7.66 19.71 4.75
C GLN A 938 9.10 20.20 4.92
N GLN A 939 9.94 19.48 5.67
CA GLN A 939 11.34 19.84 5.89
C GLN A 939 12.17 19.72 4.61
N LEU A 940 12.00 18.66 3.83
CA LEU A 940 12.65 18.50 2.52
C LEU A 940 12.24 19.64 1.57
N THR A 941 10.95 19.97 1.53
CA THR A 941 10.45 21.09 0.71
C THR A 941 11.04 22.42 1.16
N ALA A 942 11.18 22.67 2.46
CA ALA A 942 11.85 23.86 2.99
C ALA A 942 13.36 23.86 2.67
N ALA A 943 13.99 22.68 2.68
CA ALA A 943 15.39 22.46 2.36
C ALA A 943 15.70 22.62 0.86
N ALA A 944 14.71 22.75 -0.02
CA ALA A 944 14.91 22.94 -1.46
C ALA A 944 15.75 24.18 -1.81
N THR A 945 15.98 25.11 -0.87
CA THR A 945 16.88 26.26 -1.06
C THR A 945 18.27 26.08 -0.46
N ALA A 946 18.47 25.05 0.38
CA ALA A 946 19.78 24.68 0.89
C ALA A 946 20.61 24.05 -0.23
N LYS A 947 21.94 24.16 -0.14
CA LYS A 947 22.83 23.53 -1.13
C LYS A 947 22.99 22.04 -0.82
N ASP A 948 23.08 21.72 0.46
CA ASP A 948 23.30 20.38 0.98
C ASP A 948 22.16 20.04 1.95
N VAL A 949 21.68 18.80 1.93
CA VAL A 949 20.61 18.30 2.79
C VAL A 949 21.11 17.02 3.46
N LEU A 950 21.18 17.04 4.78
CA LEU A 950 21.63 15.92 5.61
C LEU A 950 20.40 15.36 6.31
N VAL A 951 20.01 14.13 5.98
CA VAL A 951 18.90 13.44 6.64
C VAL A 951 19.47 12.46 7.65
N VAL A 952 19.14 12.66 8.93
CA VAL A 952 19.69 11.91 10.06
C VAL A 952 18.61 11.02 10.64
N THR A 953 18.91 9.74 10.81
CA THR A 953 18.00 8.73 11.35
C THR A 953 18.82 7.74 12.17
N HIS A 954 18.32 7.24 13.30
CA HIS A 954 19.14 6.40 14.18
C HIS A 954 19.40 5.03 13.55
N MET A 955 18.37 4.21 13.33
CA MET A 955 18.56 2.92 12.64
C MET A 955 18.58 3.10 11.12
N PRO A 956 19.51 2.47 10.38
CA PRO A 956 19.57 2.59 8.92
C PRO A 956 18.40 1.88 8.22
N ALA A 957 18.05 2.34 7.03
CA ALA A 957 17.05 1.66 6.20
C ALA A 957 17.51 0.23 5.85
N TYR A 958 18.80 0.06 5.56
CA TYR A 958 19.46 -1.22 5.32
C TYR A 958 20.73 -1.28 6.14
N ASP A 959 20.91 -2.34 6.91
CA ASP A 959 22.10 -2.52 7.74
C ASP A 959 23.33 -2.67 6.83
N PRO A 960 24.38 -1.87 7.02
CA PRO A 960 25.57 -1.93 6.18
C PRO A 960 26.47 -3.14 6.45
N HIS A 961 26.18 -3.93 7.49
CA HIS A 961 27.06 -4.97 7.99
C HIS A 961 26.46 -6.38 7.82
N PRO A 962 27.31 -7.43 7.82
CA PRO A 962 26.85 -8.80 7.51
C PRO A 962 25.79 -9.38 8.45
N ALA A 963 25.60 -8.81 9.65
CA ALA A 963 24.64 -9.30 10.63
C ALA A 963 23.18 -8.98 10.26
N ALA A 964 22.96 -7.88 9.52
CA ALA A 964 21.67 -7.46 8.99
C ALA A 964 20.53 -7.38 10.03
N ASN A 965 20.86 -6.97 11.26
CA ASN A 965 19.93 -6.93 12.39
C ASN A 965 19.80 -5.54 13.03
N SER A 966 20.49 -4.54 12.51
CA SER A 966 20.46 -3.15 12.95
C SER A 966 19.92 -2.26 11.82
N GLN A 967 18.63 -2.40 11.52
CA GLN A 967 17.95 -1.68 10.43
C GLN A 967 16.47 -1.51 10.73
N PHE A 968 15.76 -0.73 9.91
CA PHE A 968 14.31 -0.58 10.00
C PHE A 968 13.61 -1.94 10.17
N THR A 969 12.60 -2.05 11.01
CA THR A 969 11.89 -3.34 11.19
C THR A 969 11.01 -3.65 9.98
N ASP A 970 10.37 -2.62 9.40
CA ASP A 970 9.54 -2.76 8.20
C ASP A 970 10.34 -2.51 6.91
N ARG A 971 10.39 -3.51 6.03
CA ARG A 971 11.11 -3.46 4.75
C ARG A 971 10.38 -2.62 3.69
N TRP A 972 9.05 -2.59 3.71
CA TRP A 972 8.27 -1.72 2.83
C TRP A 972 8.49 -0.25 3.22
N GLU A 973 8.43 0.05 4.51
CA GLU A 973 8.70 1.40 5.01
C GLU A 973 10.13 1.85 4.68
N ALA A 974 11.13 1.00 4.89
CA ALA A 974 12.53 1.29 4.52
C ALA A 974 12.67 1.68 3.04
N ARG A 975 12.00 0.93 2.15
CA ARG A 975 11.96 1.21 0.72
C ARG A 975 11.29 2.55 0.42
N MET A 976 10.14 2.82 1.03
CA MET A 976 9.41 4.08 0.83
C MET A 976 10.18 5.29 1.38
N TYR A 977 10.88 5.11 2.50
CA TYR A 977 11.74 6.13 3.11
C TYR A 977 12.87 6.54 2.16
N LEU A 978 13.63 5.57 1.63
CA LEU A 978 14.66 5.87 0.64
C LEU A 978 14.07 6.38 -0.69
N ARG A 979 12.93 5.86 -1.14
CA ARG A 979 12.24 6.34 -2.36
C ARG A 979 11.86 7.82 -2.24
N LEU A 980 11.38 8.24 -1.07
CA LEU A 980 11.05 9.65 -0.79
C LEU A 980 12.27 10.56 -0.96
N VAL A 981 13.39 10.18 -0.32
CA VAL A 981 14.66 10.94 -0.41
C VAL A 981 15.21 10.92 -1.85
N GLN A 982 15.11 9.78 -2.54
CA GLN A 982 15.50 9.64 -3.95
C GLN A 982 14.70 10.58 -4.85
N ARG A 983 13.37 10.65 -4.67
CA ARG A 983 12.49 11.56 -5.44
C ARG A 983 12.87 13.01 -5.21
N PHE A 984 13.19 13.38 -3.98
CA PHE A 984 13.69 14.72 -3.68
C PHE A 984 14.99 14.99 -4.45
N GLN A 985 15.99 14.11 -4.37
CA GLN A 985 17.27 14.23 -5.09
C GLN A 985 17.07 14.34 -6.62
N GLN A 986 16.22 13.51 -7.21
CA GLN A 986 15.97 13.49 -8.65
C GLN A 986 15.28 14.78 -9.16
N THR A 987 14.36 15.33 -8.37
CA THR A 987 13.64 16.57 -8.70
C THR A 987 14.45 17.83 -8.36
N HIS A 988 15.48 17.69 -7.53
CA HIS A 988 16.36 18.76 -7.07
C HIS A 988 17.84 18.45 -7.41
N PRO A 989 18.21 18.30 -8.70
CA PRO A 989 19.55 17.85 -9.10
C PRO A 989 20.68 18.85 -8.78
N SER A 990 20.34 20.07 -8.33
CA SER A 990 21.32 21.05 -7.86
C SER A 990 21.66 20.94 -6.38
N GLN A 991 20.92 20.13 -5.63
CA GLN A 991 21.07 19.90 -4.21
C GLN A 991 21.89 18.62 -4.02
N HIS A 992 22.70 18.59 -2.97
CA HIS A 992 23.40 17.40 -2.55
C HIS A 992 22.63 16.80 -1.38
N VAL A 993 22.32 15.52 -1.44
CA VAL A 993 21.55 14.83 -0.42
C VAL A 993 22.41 13.70 0.11
N VAL A 994 22.59 13.65 1.43
CA VAL A 994 23.27 12.54 2.11
C VAL A 994 22.41 12.11 3.30
N MET A 995 22.47 10.83 3.64
CA MET A 995 21.83 10.31 4.85
C MET A 995 22.89 9.88 5.87
N MET A 996 22.57 10.02 7.15
CA MET A 996 23.45 9.69 8.25
C MET A 996 22.71 8.79 9.25
N TYR A 997 23.37 7.70 9.63
CA TYR A 997 22.83 6.63 10.45
C TYR A 997 23.74 6.27 11.61
N GLY A 998 23.12 5.84 12.70
CA GLY A 998 23.74 5.19 13.85
C GLY A 998 23.43 3.68 13.88
N HIS A 999 23.33 3.14 15.09
CA HIS A 999 22.87 1.82 15.52
C HIS A 999 23.65 0.61 15.01
N ALA A 1000 24.10 0.65 13.75
CA ALA A 1000 24.84 -0.40 13.09
C ALA A 1000 26.34 -0.24 13.38
N ARG A 1001 26.74 -0.52 14.63
CA ARG A 1001 28.11 -0.44 15.18
C ARG A 1001 29.25 -0.80 14.21
N GLY A 1002 29.75 0.22 13.52
CA GLY A 1002 30.84 0.21 12.55
C GLY A 1002 30.77 1.45 11.63
N PHE A 1003 31.89 1.79 10.98
CA PHE A 1003 31.86 2.78 9.91
C PHE A 1003 31.37 2.12 8.61
N ALA A 1004 30.47 2.78 7.91
CA ALA A 1004 30.18 2.46 6.52
C ALA A 1004 29.85 3.72 5.71
N GLU A 1005 30.29 3.74 4.45
CA GLU A 1005 29.76 4.63 3.42
C GLU A 1005 29.12 3.76 2.34
N GLN A 1006 27.87 4.04 2.00
CA GLN A 1006 27.10 3.30 1.01
C GLN A 1006 26.40 4.26 0.05
N ILE A 1007 26.19 3.82 -1.19
CA ILE A 1007 25.34 4.53 -2.14
C ILE A 1007 24.28 3.55 -2.60
N LEU A 1008 23.06 3.69 -2.07
CA LEU A 1008 21.99 2.69 -2.27
C LEU A 1008 20.82 3.23 -3.07
N ASP A 1009 20.21 2.36 -3.88
CA ASP A 1009 18.85 2.57 -4.39
C ASP A 1009 17.80 2.27 -3.29
N PRO A 1010 16.51 2.60 -3.51
CA PRO A 1010 15.46 2.30 -2.55
C PRO A 1010 15.25 0.81 -2.25
N GLU A 1011 15.79 -0.08 -3.08
CA GLU A 1011 15.72 -1.53 -2.92
C GLU A 1011 16.89 -2.09 -2.07
N GLY A 1012 17.84 -1.23 -1.68
CA GLY A 1012 19.00 -1.57 -0.86
C GLY A 1012 20.22 -2.06 -1.66
N HIS A 1013 20.21 -1.93 -2.99
CA HIS A 1013 21.35 -2.33 -3.83
C HIS A 1013 22.39 -1.22 -3.91
N SER A 1014 23.66 -1.59 -3.87
CA SER A 1014 24.78 -0.67 -4.10
C SER A 1014 24.83 -0.24 -5.57
N VAL A 1015 24.55 1.04 -5.83
CA VAL A 1015 24.55 1.66 -7.17
C VAL A 1015 25.30 3.00 -7.13
N THR A 1016 25.57 3.59 -8.28
CA THR A 1016 26.16 4.94 -8.32
C THR A 1016 25.10 6.03 -8.08
N ALA A 1017 25.51 7.22 -7.64
CA ALA A 1017 24.61 8.37 -7.54
C ALA A 1017 23.99 8.75 -8.89
N ALA A 1018 24.70 8.50 -10.00
CA ALA A 1018 24.20 8.74 -11.36
C ALA A 1018 23.10 7.76 -11.78
N GLU A 1019 23.06 6.58 -11.18
CA GLU A 1019 21.99 5.57 -11.36
C GLU A 1019 20.81 5.80 -10.40
N GLY A 1020 20.86 6.88 -9.61
CA GLY A 1020 19.81 7.25 -8.67
C GLY A 1020 20.06 6.80 -7.24
N GLY A 1021 21.27 6.31 -6.91
CA GLY A 1021 21.62 5.98 -5.54
C GLY A 1021 21.74 7.21 -4.63
N ILE A 1022 21.52 7.00 -3.34
CA ILE A 1022 21.62 8.02 -2.29
C ILE A 1022 22.87 7.69 -1.45
N PRO A 1023 23.82 8.63 -1.28
CA PRO A 1023 24.93 8.47 -0.34
C PRO A 1023 24.45 8.42 1.10
N GLN A 1024 24.93 7.42 1.85
CA GLN A 1024 24.52 7.07 3.20
C GLN A 1024 25.77 6.79 4.04
N PHE A 1025 25.82 7.33 5.26
CA PHE A 1025 26.93 7.21 6.18
C PHE A 1025 26.48 6.57 7.49
N THR A 1026 27.23 5.60 7.97
CA THR A 1026 27.12 5.09 9.34
C THR A 1026 28.35 5.51 10.12
N PHE A 1027 28.16 6.24 11.22
CA PHE A 1027 29.23 6.69 12.12
C PHE A 1027 29.04 6.10 13.54
N ALA A 1028 28.90 4.79 13.63
CA ALA A 1028 28.91 4.06 14.90
C ALA A 1028 30.27 3.33 14.98
N ASP A 1029 31.10 3.45 15.99
CA ASP A 1029 30.73 3.16 17.36
C ASP A 1029 31.67 3.96 18.28
N LEU A 1030 31.13 4.57 19.32
CA LEU A 1030 31.87 5.37 20.31
C LEU A 1030 32.31 4.58 21.54
N GLY A 1031 32.33 3.24 21.52
CA GLY A 1031 33.02 2.45 22.54
C GLY A 1031 32.45 1.07 22.86
N MET A 1032 31.58 0.54 22.00
CA MET A 1032 30.89 -0.74 22.18
C MET A 1032 31.44 -1.84 21.25
N PRO A 1033 31.14 -3.13 21.50
CA PRO A 1033 31.58 -4.18 20.58
C PRO A 1033 30.96 -3.99 19.18
N ALA A 1034 31.81 -3.67 18.20
CA ALA A 1034 31.40 -3.46 16.82
C ALA A 1034 30.73 -4.70 16.20
N TYR A 1035 29.71 -4.47 15.37
CA TYR A 1035 29.07 -5.49 14.54
C TYR A 1035 29.90 -5.80 13.30
N ALA A 1036 30.66 -4.83 12.81
CA ALA A 1036 31.56 -5.00 11.68
C ALA A 1036 32.92 -5.60 12.07
N PRO A 1037 33.59 -6.35 11.18
CA PRO A 1037 35.01 -6.65 11.29
C PRO A 1037 35.88 -5.37 11.32
N ALA A 1038 37.02 -5.42 12.00
CA ALA A 1038 37.92 -4.27 12.14
C ALA A 1038 38.49 -3.74 10.81
N ASP A 1039 38.64 -4.61 9.80
CA ASP A 1039 39.04 -4.24 8.43
C ASP A 1039 37.87 -3.80 7.55
N GLN A 1040 36.65 -3.75 8.10
CA GLN A 1040 35.43 -3.31 7.44
C GLN A 1040 34.70 -2.23 8.25
N GLY A 1041 35.46 -1.34 8.92
CA GLY A 1041 34.88 -0.23 9.68
C GLY A 1041 34.57 -0.52 11.15
N GLY A 1042 34.75 -1.75 11.63
CA GLY A 1042 34.45 -2.14 13.01
C GLY A 1042 35.49 -1.66 14.02
N PHE A 1043 35.47 -0.37 14.34
CA PHE A 1043 36.42 0.25 15.27
C PHE A 1043 35.86 1.55 15.87
N TYR A 1044 36.33 1.93 17.06
CA TYR A 1044 35.94 3.19 17.69
C TYR A 1044 36.40 4.40 16.90
N HIS A 1045 35.47 5.29 16.55
CA HIS A 1045 35.76 6.47 15.74
C HIS A 1045 34.73 7.58 15.92
N PHE A 1046 35.06 8.75 15.39
CA PHE A 1046 34.09 9.80 15.10
C PHE A 1046 34.26 10.28 13.65
N GLY A 1047 33.17 10.69 13.04
CA GLY A 1047 33.17 11.31 11.72
C GLY A 1047 33.39 12.81 11.81
N LEU A 1048 34.11 13.36 10.83
CA LEU A 1048 34.08 14.79 10.56
C LEU A 1048 33.52 15.00 9.16
N MET A 1049 32.45 15.77 9.03
CA MET A 1049 31.84 16.13 7.75
C MET A 1049 31.84 17.63 7.56
N ARG A 1050 32.58 18.11 6.57
CA ARG A 1050 32.66 19.52 6.20
C ARG A 1050 31.65 19.85 5.10
N VAL A 1051 30.78 20.81 5.42
CA VAL A 1051 29.90 21.52 4.49
C VAL A 1051 30.65 22.73 3.92
N GLY A 1052 31.14 22.59 2.69
CA GLY A 1052 31.94 23.60 2.01
C GLY A 1052 31.15 24.80 1.49
N ASN A 1053 31.72 26.00 1.59
CA ASN A 1053 31.10 27.20 0.98
C ASN A 1053 31.10 27.18 -0.55
N ASP A 1054 31.98 26.37 -1.12
CA ASP A 1054 32.11 26.02 -2.54
C ASP A 1054 31.08 24.98 -3.01
N GLY A 1055 30.30 24.41 -2.07
CA GLY A 1055 29.31 23.38 -2.34
C GLY A 1055 29.89 21.97 -2.38
N ALA A 1056 31.15 21.76 -2.01
CA ALA A 1056 31.71 20.42 -1.84
C ALA A 1056 31.45 19.92 -0.41
N LEU A 1057 31.08 18.65 -0.29
CA LEU A 1057 31.06 17.90 0.96
C LEU A 1057 32.35 17.10 1.06
N GLN A 1058 33.05 17.23 2.18
CA GLN A 1058 34.25 16.45 2.46
C GLN A 1058 34.05 15.73 3.78
N PHE A 1059 34.56 14.51 3.93
CA PHE A 1059 34.49 13.81 5.20
C PHE A 1059 35.77 13.04 5.51
N SER A 1060 36.00 12.79 6.80
CA SER A 1060 37.04 11.90 7.31
C SER A 1060 36.47 11.03 8.44
N VAL A 1061 37.14 9.90 8.69
CA VAL A 1061 36.80 8.92 9.72
C VAL A 1061 37.98 8.86 10.69
N GLU A 1062 37.82 9.50 11.85
CA GLU A 1062 38.92 9.69 12.81
C GLU A 1062 38.88 8.57 13.86
N PRO A 1063 39.79 7.56 13.81
CA PRO A 1063 39.78 6.48 14.79
C PRO A 1063 40.28 6.96 16.17
N ALA A 1064 39.63 6.47 17.23
CA ALA A 1064 40.03 6.75 18.60
C ALA A 1064 41.19 5.82 19.02
N LEU A 1065 42.42 6.29 18.82
CA LEU A 1065 43.65 5.51 19.04
C LEU A 1065 44.44 5.96 20.27
N SER A 1066 44.99 4.99 20.99
CA SER A 1066 46.00 5.21 22.03
C SER A 1066 47.44 5.02 21.50
N GLY A 1067 47.62 4.31 20.38
CA GLY A 1067 48.93 4.04 19.80
C GLY A 1067 48.86 3.48 18.37
N ILE A 1068 49.97 3.59 17.62
CA ILE A 1068 50.16 2.94 16.32
C ILE A 1068 51.50 2.18 16.32
N THR A 1069 51.52 1.01 15.69
CA THR A 1069 52.73 0.24 15.40
C THR A 1069 52.89 0.07 13.89
N VAL A 1070 54.06 0.39 13.34
CA VAL A 1070 54.38 0.21 11.91
C VAL A 1070 55.22 -1.05 11.73
N ALA A 1071 54.83 -1.91 10.79
CA ALA A 1071 55.63 -3.07 10.40
C ALA A 1071 56.89 -2.62 9.65
N ALA A 1072 58.06 -2.87 10.23
CA ALA A 1072 59.33 -2.52 9.60
C ALA A 1072 59.62 -3.42 8.37
N PRO A 1073 60.33 -2.91 7.34
CA PRO A 1073 60.83 -3.75 6.25
C PRO A 1073 61.71 -4.88 6.79
N SER A 1074 61.64 -6.06 6.17
CA SER A 1074 62.46 -7.22 6.56
C SER A 1074 63.97 -7.05 6.27
N GLY A 1075 64.35 -5.99 5.56
CA GLY A 1075 65.73 -5.62 5.25
C GLY A 1075 65.80 -4.36 4.39
N PRO A 1076 67.02 -3.95 3.95
CA PRO A 1076 67.18 -2.83 3.04
C PRO A 1076 66.48 -3.06 1.71
N LEU A 1077 65.85 -2.02 1.17
CA LEU A 1077 65.24 -2.02 -0.16
C LEU A 1077 66.32 -1.76 -1.22
N THR A 1078 66.18 -2.36 -2.40
CA THR A 1078 67.04 -2.03 -3.54
C THR A 1078 66.51 -0.80 -4.26
N ALA A 1079 67.37 0.11 -4.71
CA ALA A 1079 66.93 1.23 -5.56
C ALA A 1079 66.08 0.74 -6.76
N GLY A 1080 64.92 1.34 -6.97
CA GLY A 1080 63.91 0.94 -7.96
C GLY A 1080 62.90 -0.11 -7.49
N SER A 1081 63.09 -0.70 -6.31
CA SER A 1081 62.12 -1.66 -5.74
C SER A 1081 60.94 -0.96 -5.06
N GLN A 1082 59.85 -1.72 -4.89
CA GLN A 1082 58.65 -1.26 -4.21
C GLN A 1082 58.22 -2.27 -3.16
N THR A 1083 57.73 -1.77 -2.03
CA THR A 1083 57.13 -2.56 -0.95
C THR A 1083 55.92 -1.82 -0.39
N VAL A 1084 55.02 -2.53 0.27
CA VAL A 1084 53.92 -1.90 1.03
C VAL A 1084 54.25 -1.99 2.51
N LEU A 1085 54.21 -0.87 3.21
CA LEU A 1085 54.25 -0.88 4.67
C LEU A 1085 52.82 -1.05 5.20
N THR A 1086 52.69 -1.76 6.31
CA THR A 1086 51.43 -1.91 7.04
C THR A 1086 51.58 -1.36 8.44
N ALA A 1087 50.47 -0.91 9.02
CA ALA A 1087 50.42 -0.45 10.40
C ALA A 1087 49.17 -0.96 11.11
N THR A 1088 49.28 -1.12 12.42
CA THR A 1088 48.18 -1.50 13.31
C THR A 1088 48.01 -0.44 14.40
N GLY A 1089 46.77 0.00 14.62
CA GLY A 1089 46.38 0.89 15.70
C GLY A 1089 45.90 0.12 16.92
N THR A 1090 46.22 0.62 18.12
CA THR A 1090 45.62 0.18 19.38
C THR A 1090 44.59 1.22 19.79
N GLN A 1091 43.35 0.82 20.01
CA GLN A 1091 42.26 1.72 20.38
C GLN A 1091 42.38 2.20 21.83
N VAL A 1092 41.62 3.25 22.17
CA VAL A 1092 41.42 3.67 23.56
C VAL A 1092 40.81 2.50 24.36
N ALA A 1093 41.27 2.34 25.61
CA ALA A 1093 40.83 1.27 26.51
C ALA A 1093 39.97 1.84 27.65
N GLY A 1094 39.29 0.94 28.35
CA GLY A 1094 38.50 1.24 29.55
C GLY A 1094 38.47 0.03 30.47
N ASP A 1095 37.77 0.17 31.59
CA ASP A 1095 37.79 -0.85 32.64
C ASP A 1095 36.88 -2.05 32.32
N ASN A 1096 35.98 -1.90 31.35
CA ASN A 1096 34.94 -2.87 31.00
C ASN A 1096 35.24 -3.71 29.74
N ILE A 1097 36.03 -3.20 28.78
CA ILE A 1097 36.36 -3.86 27.51
C ILE A 1097 37.86 -3.72 27.21
N ALA A 1098 38.49 -4.80 26.74
CA ALA A 1098 39.91 -4.80 26.37
C ALA A 1098 40.16 -4.00 25.08
N PRO A 1099 41.31 -3.30 24.95
CA PRO A 1099 41.60 -2.50 23.77
C PRO A 1099 41.65 -3.33 22.48
N LEU A 1100 40.90 -2.88 21.47
CA LEU A 1100 40.89 -3.45 20.13
C LEU A 1100 42.16 -3.06 19.36
N THR A 1101 42.65 -3.98 18.52
CA THR A 1101 43.71 -3.69 17.55
C THR A 1101 43.13 -3.70 16.15
N ILE A 1102 43.39 -2.64 15.38
CA ILE A 1102 42.80 -2.41 14.06
C ILE A 1102 43.89 -2.22 13.01
N PRO A 1103 43.66 -2.57 11.73
CA PRO A 1103 44.52 -2.09 10.65
C PRO A 1103 44.42 -0.57 10.52
N ILE A 1104 45.54 0.11 10.25
CA ILE A 1104 45.53 1.51 9.80
C ILE A 1104 45.50 1.51 8.27
N ALA A 1105 44.28 1.49 7.75
CA ALA A 1105 43.92 1.51 6.34
C ALA A 1105 42.46 1.97 6.23
N ASP A 1106 42.00 2.31 5.02
CA ASP A 1106 40.59 2.64 4.76
C ASP A 1106 39.67 1.58 5.38
N PRO A 1107 38.59 2.00 6.06
CA PRO A 1107 38.07 3.37 6.10
C PRO A 1107 38.68 4.26 7.21
N ALA A 1108 39.63 3.79 8.02
CA ALA A 1108 40.26 4.64 9.03
C ALA A 1108 41.17 5.69 8.35
N SER A 1109 40.82 6.97 8.45
CA SER A 1109 41.57 8.04 7.77
C SER A 1109 43.02 8.07 8.23
N HIS A 1110 43.94 8.08 7.27
CA HIS A 1110 45.36 7.93 7.56
C HIS A 1110 46.27 8.51 6.48
N VAL A 1111 47.42 9.04 6.91
CA VAL A 1111 48.40 9.62 6.01
C VAL A 1111 49.77 9.01 6.20
N TRP A 1112 50.30 8.42 5.14
CA TRP A 1112 51.71 8.06 5.04
C TRP A 1112 52.55 9.24 4.55
N SER A 1113 53.72 9.42 5.17
CA SER A 1113 54.69 10.44 4.79
C SER A 1113 56.12 9.91 4.87
N SER A 1114 57.02 10.49 4.07
CA SER A 1114 58.45 10.18 4.10
C SER A 1114 59.24 11.44 4.44
N SER A 1115 60.22 11.29 5.34
CA SER A 1115 61.13 12.37 5.72
C SER A 1115 62.03 12.82 4.55
N ASP A 1116 62.28 11.95 3.56
CA ASP A 1116 63.00 12.29 2.33
C ASP A 1116 62.52 11.44 1.13
N ALA A 1117 61.60 11.99 0.35
CA ALA A 1117 61.03 11.34 -0.83
C ALA A 1117 62.06 11.04 -1.93
N ARG A 1118 63.25 11.64 -1.88
CA ARG A 1118 64.34 11.34 -2.83
C ARG A 1118 65.06 10.04 -2.50
N ILE A 1119 65.01 9.58 -1.24
CA ILE A 1119 65.55 8.28 -0.82
C ILE A 1119 64.47 7.22 -1.00
N ALA A 1120 63.30 7.45 -0.41
CA ALA A 1120 62.14 6.58 -0.53
C ALA A 1120 60.87 7.43 -0.51
N SER A 1121 60.08 7.41 -1.58
CA SER A 1121 58.76 8.04 -1.59
C SER A 1121 57.73 7.03 -1.08
N VAL A 1122 56.72 7.49 -0.35
CA VAL A 1122 55.59 6.64 0.07
C VAL A 1122 54.31 7.20 -0.55
N ASP A 1123 53.48 6.31 -1.08
CA ASP A 1123 52.13 6.64 -1.47
C ASP A 1123 51.32 7.00 -0.23
N ARG A 1124 50.63 8.14 -0.28
CA ARG A 1124 50.02 8.76 0.89
C ARG A 1124 48.94 7.89 1.52
N VAL A 1125 48.23 7.12 0.71
CA VAL A 1125 47.09 6.28 1.10
C VAL A 1125 47.57 4.85 1.31
N THR A 1126 48.11 4.22 0.27
CA THR A 1126 48.34 2.76 0.28
C THR A 1126 49.56 2.32 1.10
N GLY A 1127 50.36 3.24 1.64
CA GLY A 1127 51.62 2.92 2.31
C GLY A 1127 52.68 2.31 1.38
N ARG A 1128 52.47 2.38 0.04
CA ARG A 1128 53.39 1.84 -0.95
C ARG A 1128 54.65 2.69 -1.04
N VAL A 1129 55.75 2.14 -0.57
CA VAL A 1129 57.07 2.75 -0.63
C VAL A 1129 57.75 2.40 -1.96
N THR A 1130 58.29 3.41 -2.65
CA THR A 1130 59.18 3.27 -3.80
C THR A 1130 60.58 3.75 -3.41
N ALA A 1131 61.56 2.85 -3.49
CA ALA A 1131 62.95 3.14 -3.19
C ALA A 1131 63.63 3.81 -4.40
N HIS A 1132 64.35 4.91 -4.18
CA HIS A 1132 64.94 5.72 -5.26
C HIS A 1132 66.47 5.77 -5.20
N HIS A 1133 67.03 6.20 -4.06
CA HIS A 1133 68.46 6.42 -3.89
C HIS A 1133 68.97 5.81 -2.60
N ALA A 1134 70.22 5.34 -2.62
CA ALA A 1134 70.88 4.80 -1.44
C ALA A 1134 70.88 5.80 -0.29
N GLY A 1135 70.46 5.36 0.89
CA GLY A 1135 70.27 6.22 2.06
C GLY A 1135 69.22 5.66 3.01
N THR A 1136 68.87 6.42 4.05
CA THR A 1136 67.83 6.06 5.01
C THR A 1136 66.81 7.18 5.09
N ALA A 1137 65.53 6.84 4.98
CA ALA A 1137 64.40 7.75 5.22
C ALA A 1137 63.53 7.19 6.35
N THR A 1138 62.95 8.08 7.13
CA THR A 1138 61.90 7.73 8.08
C THR A 1138 60.56 7.80 7.36
N VAL A 1139 59.83 6.69 7.35
CA VAL A 1139 58.45 6.65 6.86
C VAL A 1139 57.52 6.62 8.06
N SER A 1140 56.56 7.53 8.09
CA SER A 1140 55.60 7.70 9.18
C SER A 1140 54.18 7.51 8.68
N VAL A 1141 53.30 7.02 9.55
CA VAL A 1141 51.85 7.04 9.36
C VAL A 1141 51.21 7.81 10.51
N THR A 1142 50.25 8.67 10.17
CA THR A 1142 49.43 9.41 11.13
C THR A 1142 47.97 9.03 10.93
N SER A 1143 47.27 8.70 12.01
CA SER A 1143 45.83 8.39 12.01
C SER A 1143 45.25 8.71 13.40
N GLY A 1144 44.04 9.27 13.48
CA GLY A 1144 43.41 9.64 14.75
C GLY A 1144 44.22 10.64 15.61
N GLY A 1145 45.14 11.40 15.00
CA GLY A 1145 46.09 12.26 15.70
C GLY A 1145 47.31 11.55 16.31
N VAL A 1146 47.40 10.23 16.20
CA VAL A 1146 48.54 9.43 16.64
C VAL A 1146 49.50 9.21 15.47
N THR A 1147 50.81 9.30 15.71
CA THR A 1147 51.84 9.07 14.67
C THR A 1147 52.82 8.01 15.12
N ALA A 1148 53.11 7.07 14.21
CA ALA A 1148 54.19 6.10 14.37
C ALA A 1148 55.11 6.12 13.14
N SER A 1149 56.35 5.65 13.31
CA SER A 1149 57.34 5.70 12.24
C SER A 1149 58.26 4.49 12.23
N THR A 1150 58.83 4.20 11.07
CA THR A 1150 59.86 3.18 10.86
C THR A 1150 60.95 3.69 9.92
N GLN A 1151 62.15 3.11 10.02
CA GLN A 1151 63.24 3.45 9.10
C GLN A 1151 63.22 2.54 7.87
N VAL A 1152 63.29 3.16 6.68
CA VAL A 1152 63.49 2.49 5.41
C VAL A 1152 64.89 2.81 4.92
N THR A 1153 65.73 1.77 4.78
CA THR A 1153 67.07 1.90 4.21
C THR A 1153 67.06 1.40 2.77
N VAL A 1154 67.64 2.17 1.86
CA VAL A 1154 67.80 1.83 0.44
C VAL A 1154 69.29 1.61 0.15
N GLN A 1155 69.59 0.56 -0.62
CA GLN A 1155 70.95 0.21 -1.08
C GLN A 1155 71.09 0.31 -2.59
#